data_AF-A0A1W9ZZ08-F1
#
_entry.id   AF-A0A1W9ZZ08-F1
#
_cell.length_a   1.000
_cell.length_b   1.000
_cell.length_c   1.000
_cell.angle_alpha   90.00
_cell.angle_beta   90.00
_cell.angle_gamma   90.00
#
_symmetry.space_group_name_H-M   'P 1'
#
loop_
_entity.id
_entity.type
_entity.pdbx_description
1 polymer ?
#
loop_
_entity_poly.entity_id
_entity_poly.type
_entity_poly.pdbx_seq_one_letter_code
_entity_poly.pdbx_strand_id
1 'polypeptide(L)'
;MNTHVEQLEFQAEARQLLDLMVHSVYSNKDSFLRELISNASDALDKLRLEALRNKELNVDTSDLHVQIDVDKEARTLTIRDNGIGMTRDEVVDLIGTLAKSGTAELRQQLREAKGDGASEELIGQFGIGFYSAFMVADKVELLTHKAGESEATRWESSGEGTYTIESVEDAPQGTSVTLHLKPEDVEDELHDYTSEWKIKNLVKQYSDFIAWPIRMDVERRTPPPAPEEGEEPGEETVTIETETLNSMKALWARPKDEVSEEEYKEFYKHIAHAWDDPLEVIAMKAEGTFEYQALLFIPSHAPFDLFNRDAKIGVQLYVKRVFIMGDCDQLMPEYLRFIKGVVDAQDLSLNVSREILQQDRQINAIRRRLTKKVLSVIKEIQTERPEDYRTFWTQFGKVVKEGLLSDIDNQEALLRVSSFASTHSEEEPTTLAEYVERMKEGQTQIFYATGESRQQLVKSPHLEAFKAKGYEVLLLTDPVDEVWVGTVTEFDGKPLQSVAKGEVDLDSEEDQSEAEREERQKEFADLLAWLKETLSEHVKEVRLSTRLTDSPACLITDAFGMTPALARIYRASGQEVPIGKRILELNPNHRLVTGLRQAHHERSEDPAVAETAELLYGTALLAEGGVLEDPARFAELLADRLARTV
;
A
#
# COMPACT_ATOMS: atom_id res chain seq x y z
N MET A 1 30.04 -58.56 -14.80
CA MET A 1 30.35 -57.27 -15.43
C MET A 1 30.43 -56.27 -14.29
N ASN A 2 31.64 -55.84 -13.91
CA ASN A 2 31.80 -54.78 -12.91
C ASN A 2 31.54 -53.46 -13.64
N THR A 3 30.42 -52.81 -13.32
CA THR A 3 30.12 -51.47 -13.79
C THR A 3 31.11 -50.50 -13.15
N HIS A 4 31.92 -49.85 -13.97
CA HIS A 4 32.84 -48.79 -13.53
C HIS A 4 32.00 -47.53 -13.29
N VAL A 5 31.86 -47.13 -12.03
CA VAL A 5 31.20 -45.87 -11.66
C VAL A 5 32.30 -44.82 -11.56
N GLU A 6 32.16 -43.75 -12.33
CA GLU A 6 33.05 -42.60 -12.32
C GLU A 6 32.30 -41.40 -11.75
N GLN A 7 32.97 -40.65 -10.87
CA GLN A 7 32.47 -39.41 -10.29
C GLN A 7 33.32 -38.28 -10.85
N LEU A 8 32.68 -37.38 -11.59
CA LEU A 8 33.30 -36.20 -12.17
C LEU A 8 32.73 -34.95 -11.50
N GLU A 9 33.56 -33.93 -11.33
CA GLU A 9 33.12 -32.62 -10.84
C GLU A 9 32.42 -31.84 -11.95
N PHE A 10 31.44 -31.01 -11.56
CA PHE A 10 30.80 -30.09 -12.49
C PHE A 10 31.80 -29.04 -12.97
N GLN A 11 31.90 -28.86 -14.28
CA GLN A 11 32.68 -27.80 -14.90
C GLN A 11 31.74 -26.68 -15.36
N ALA A 12 32.19 -25.43 -15.26
CA ALA A 12 31.47 -24.27 -15.75
C ALA A 12 32.38 -23.39 -16.62
N GLU A 13 31.82 -22.83 -17.69
CA GLU A 13 32.54 -21.94 -18.60
C GLU A 13 32.42 -20.50 -18.09
N ALA A 14 33.53 -19.92 -17.65
CA ALA A 14 33.57 -18.60 -17.01
C ALA A 14 32.96 -17.48 -17.87
N ARG A 15 33.18 -17.52 -19.19
CA ARG A 15 32.62 -16.54 -20.13
C ARG A 15 31.08 -16.60 -20.17
N GLN A 16 30.51 -17.79 -20.23
CA GLN A 16 29.04 -17.96 -20.26
C GLN A 16 28.40 -17.59 -18.92
N LEU A 17 29.10 -17.85 -17.80
CA LEU A 17 28.65 -17.41 -16.49
C LEU A 17 28.65 -15.88 -16.35
N LEU A 18 29.72 -15.21 -16.80
CA LEU A 18 29.79 -13.75 -16.85
C LEU A 18 28.67 -13.17 -17.70
N ASP A 19 28.46 -13.71 -18.91
CA ASP A 19 27.42 -13.28 -19.82
C ASP A 19 26.01 -13.44 -19.22
N LEU A 20 25.75 -14.57 -18.55
CA LEU A 20 24.50 -14.82 -17.83
C LEU A 20 24.30 -13.84 -16.66
N MET A 21 25.36 -13.52 -15.91
CA MET A 21 25.28 -12.54 -14.81
C MET A 21 24.98 -11.14 -15.32
N VAL A 22 25.61 -10.72 -16.43
CA VAL A 22 25.43 -9.40 -17.02
C VAL A 22 24.04 -9.25 -17.65
N HIS A 23 23.52 -10.29 -18.31
CA HIS A 23 22.29 -10.18 -19.12
C HIS A 23 21.04 -10.83 -18.50
N SER A 24 21.15 -11.64 -17.45
CA SER A 24 20.00 -12.42 -16.93
C SER A 24 19.79 -12.33 -15.42
N VAL A 25 20.78 -11.87 -14.65
CA VAL A 25 20.65 -11.79 -13.18
C VAL A 25 20.08 -10.44 -12.75
N TYR A 26 20.51 -9.34 -13.35
CA TYR A 26 20.02 -8.00 -13.03
C TYR A 26 18.98 -7.56 -14.05
N SER A 27 17.83 -7.05 -13.58
CA SER A 27 16.82 -6.49 -14.47
C SER A 27 17.03 -4.99 -14.72
N ASN A 28 17.71 -4.30 -13.80
CA ASN A 28 18.01 -2.88 -13.93
C ASN A 28 19.53 -2.65 -13.97
N LYS A 29 20.00 -1.99 -15.05
CA LYS A 29 21.42 -1.68 -15.24
C LYS A 29 21.95 -0.70 -14.19
N ASP A 30 21.11 0.20 -13.66
CA ASP A 30 21.47 1.18 -12.62
C ASP A 30 21.99 0.53 -11.32
N SER A 31 21.67 -0.75 -11.09
CA SER A 31 22.11 -1.52 -9.92
C SER A 31 23.63 -1.63 -9.82
N PHE A 32 24.41 -1.41 -10.89
CA PHE A 32 25.88 -1.48 -10.82
C PHE A 32 26.47 -0.54 -9.77
N LEU A 33 25.96 0.69 -9.68
CA LEU A 33 26.50 1.70 -8.77
C LEU A 33 26.21 1.32 -7.32
N ARG A 34 25.03 0.75 -7.06
CA ARG A 34 24.67 0.19 -5.75
C ARG A 34 25.66 -0.89 -5.30
N GLU A 35 26.01 -1.84 -6.19
CA GLU A 35 26.93 -2.92 -5.85
C GLU A 35 28.34 -2.41 -5.57
N LEU A 36 28.86 -1.49 -6.40
CA LEU A 36 30.20 -0.92 -6.22
C LEU A 36 30.32 -0.08 -4.93
N ILE A 37 29.33 0.76 -4.65
CA ILE A 37 29.30 1.55 -3.40
C ILE A 37 29.14 0.63 -2.18
N SER A 38 28.34 -0.44 -2.28
CA SER A 38 28.21 -1.41 -1.19
C SER A 38 29.54 -2.11 -0.87
N ASN A 39 30.29 -2.50 -1.90
CA ASN A 39 31.63 -3.10 -1.74
C ASN A 39 32.62 -2.11 -1.11
N ALA A 40 32.58 -0.85 -1.56
CA ALA A 40 33.38 0.24 -0.98
C ALA A 40 33.05 0.43 0.52
N SER A 41 31.76 0.49 0.88
CA SER A 41 31.32 0.57 2.28
C SER A 41 31.84 -0.60 3.12
N ASP A 42 31.70 -1.84 2.63
CA ASP A 42 32.22 -3.03 3.31
C ASP A 42 33.75 -2.95 3.52
N ALA A 43 34.49 -2.34 2.59
CA ALA A 43 35.94 -2.16 2.70
C ALA A 43 36.32 -1.11 3.77
N LEU A 44 35.54 -0.04 3.90
CA LEU A 44 35.70 0.98 4.94
C LEU A 44 35.42 0.39 6.34
N ASP A 45 34.36 -0.40 6.48
CA ASP A 45 34.03 -1.08 7.74
C ASP A 45 35.12 -2.07 8.16
N LYS A 46 35.64 -2.85 7.21
CA LYS A 46 36.78 -3.75 7.44
C LYS A 46 38.01 -3.00 7.94
N LEU A 47 38.36 -1.87 7.33
CA LEU A 47 39.49 -1.05 7.75
C LEU A 47 39.29 -0.54 9.18
N ARG A 48 38.10 0.00 9.48
CA ARG A 48 37.77 0.49 10.82
C ARG A 48 37.91 -0.60 11.87
N LEU A 49 37.38 -1.79 11.60
CA LEU A 49 37.48 -2.94 12.52
C LEU A 49 38.94 -3.41 12.69
N GLU A 50 39.70 -3.45 11.60
CA GLU A 50 41.11 -3.86 11.65
C GLU A 50 41.97 -2.87 12.43
N ALA A 51 41.77 -1.57 12.24
CA ALA A 51 42.47 -0.51 12.98
C ALA A 51 42.18 -0.57 14.49
N LEU A 52 40.97 -0.98 14.88
CA LEU A 52 40.64 -1.21 16.30
C LEU A 52 41.34 -2.45 16.88
N ARG A 53 41.59 -3.47 16.04
CA ARG A 53 42.23 -4.73 16.43
C ARG A 53 43.76 -4.62 16.44
N ASN A 54 44.33 -4.00 15.42
CA ASN A 54 45.77 -3.87 15.20
C ASN A 54 46.20 -2.40 15.33
N LYS A 55 46.68 -2.03 16.52
CA LYS A 55 47.14 -0.65 16.81
C LYS A 55 48.45 -0.27 16.12
N GLU A 56 49.15 -1.23 15.49
CA GLU A 56 50.38 -0.98 14.73
C GLU A 56 50.09 -0.66 13.25
N LEU A 57 48.83 -0.85 12.82
CA LEU A 57 48.37 -0.45 11.49
C LEU A 57 48.33 1.08 11.42
N ASN A 58 49.36 1.69 10.84
CA ASN A 58 49.50 3.14 10.73
C ASN A 58 48.65 3.69 9.57
N VAL A 59 47.33 3.75 9.79
CA VAL A 59 46.34 4.16 8.78
C VAL A 59 45.45 5.28 9.30
N ASP A 60 45.14 6.23 8.43
CA ASP A 60 44.19 7.29 8.75
C ASP A 60 42.75 6.75 8.58
N THR A 61 42.00 6.79 9.67
CA THR A 61 40.58 6.39 9.73
C THR A 61 39.68 7.55 10.15
N SER A 62 40.22 8.78 10.18
CA SER A 62 39.47 9.97 10.59
C SER A 62 38.48 10.45 9.53
N ASP A 63 38.75 10.16 8.26
CA ASP A 63 37.91 10.56 7.12
C ASP A 63 37.67 9.39 6.14
N LEU A 64 37.05 8.32 6.62
CA LEU A 64 36.61 7.21 5.76
C LEU A 64 35.46 7.65 4.86
N HIS A 65 35.62 7.48 3.55
CA HIS A 65 34.65 7.95 2.55
C HIS A 65 34.72 7.15 1.24
N VAL A 66 33.68 7.30 0.44
CA VAL A 66 33.63 6.88 -0.96
C VAL A 66 33.67 8.12 -1.83
N GLN A 67 34.56 8.19 -2.81
CA GLN A 67 34.68 9.25 -3.79
C GLN A 67 34.20 8.72 -5.16
N ILE A 68 33.38 9.51 -5.85
CA ILE A 68 32.95 9.25 -7.22
C ILE A 68 33.56 10.32 -8.11
N ASP A 69 34.34 9.89 -9.09
CA ASP A 69 34.99 10.79 -10.06
C ASP A 69 34.46 10.50 -11.47
N VAL A 70 34.11 11.55 -12.20
CA VAL A 70 33.57 11.45 -13.57
C VAL A 70 34.49 12.18 -14.54
N ASP A 71 34.91 11.48 -15.59
CA ASP A 71 35.59 12.07 -16.74
C ASP A 71 34.68 11.96 -17.97
N LYS A 72 34.12 13.10 -18.38
CA LYS A 72 33.23 13.17 -19.54
C LYS A 72 33.96 13.01 -20.87
N GLU A 73 35.23 13.42 -20.94
CA GLU A 73 36.03 13.35 -22.17
C GLU A 73 36.48 11.92 -22.43
N ALA A 74 36.98 11.24 -21.40
CA ALA A 74 37.36 9.83 -21.47
C ALA A 74 36.15 8.86 -21.37
N ARG A 75 34.96 9.37 -21.01
CA ARG A 75 33.77 8.59 -20.65
C ARG A 75 34.05 7.53 -19.59
N THR A 76 34.74 7.94 -18.52
CA THR A 76 35.03 7.06 -17.40
C THR A 76 34.33 7.48 -16.13
N LEU A 77 33.88 6.49 -15.35
CA LEU A 77 33.33 6.65 -14.02
C LEU A 77 34.18 5.86 -13.02
N THR A 78 34.77 6.54 -12.04
CA THR A 78 35.62 5.92 -11.02
C THR A 78 34.90 5.94 -9.68
N ILE A 79 34.79 4.78 -9.02
CA ILE A 79 34.34 4.65 -7.64
C ILE A 79 35.56 4.30 -6.80
N ARG A 80 35.92 5.17 -5.86
CA ARG A 80 37.10 5.06 -5.02
C ARG A 80 36.73 5.01 -3.56
N ASP A 81 37.27 4.04 -2.82
CA ASP A 81 37.25 4.01 -1.37
C ASP A 81 38.67 4.14 -0.80
N ASN A 82 38.78 4.70 0.40
CA ASN A 82 40.02 4.69 1.19
C ASN A 82 40.04 3.58 2.26
N GLY A 83 39.34 2.47 1.99
CA GLY A 83 39.16 1.34 2.89
C GLY A 83 40.36 0.40 2.96
N ILE A 84 40.11 -0.86 3.34
CA ILE A 84 41.17 -1.83 3.67
C ILE A 84 42.04 -2.21 2.46
N GLY A 85 41.49 -2.15 1.24
CA GLY A 85 42.15 -2.61 0.02
C GLY A 85 42.34 -4.14 -0.03
N MET A 86 43.02 -4.62 -1.07
CA MET A 86 43.27 -6.04 -1.31
C MET A 86 44.74 -6.29 -1.68
N THR A 87 45.27 -7.45 -1.29
CA THR A 87 46.55 -7.94 -1.82
C THR A 87 46.37 -8.50 -3.23
N ARG A 88 47.49 -8.71 -3.93
CA ARG A 88 47.50 -9.39 -5.23
C ARG A 88 46.79 -10.75 -5.20
N ASP A 89 47.01 -11.53 -4.14
CA ASP A 89 46.41 -12.85 -4.00
C ASP A 89 44.90 -12.75 -3.72
N GLU A 90 44.47 -11.77 -2.91
CA GLU A 90 43.05 -11.49 -2.69
C GLU A 90 42.36 -11.01 -3.97
N VAL A 91 43.03 -10.25 -4.83
CA VAL A 91 42.49 -9.88 -6.15
C VAL A 91 42.29 -11.11 -7.03
N VAL A 92 43.29 -12.00 -7.13
CA VAL A 92 43.15 -13.24 -7.91
C VAL A 92 42.03 -14.12 -7.36
N ASP A 93 41.93 -14.22 -6.05
CA ASP A 93 41.00 -15.13 -5.39
C ASP A 93 39.56 -14.59 -5.34
N LEU A 94 39.37 -13.30 -5.08
CA LEU A 94 38.05 -12.68 -4.89
C LEU A 94 37.51 -11.99 -6.14
N ILE A 95 38.39 -11.33 -6.91
CA ILE A 95 38.01 -10.62 -8.15
C ILE A 95 38.24 -11.52 -9.37
N GLY A 96 39.25 -12.39 -9.36
CA GLY A 96 39.55 -13.29 -10.47
C GLY A 96 38.70 -14.58 -10.50
N THR A 97 38.04 -14.92 -9.39
CA THR A 97 37.20 -16.12 -9.28
C THR A 97 35.73 -15.73 -9.15
N LEU A 98 34.89 -16.25 -10.05
CA LEU A 98 33.45 -16.00 -10.04
C LEU A 98 32.79 -16.65 -8.81
N ALA A 99 31.83 -15.94 -8.20
CA ALA A 99 31.02 -16.40 -7.06
C ALA A 99 31.81 -16.69 -5.77
N LYS A 100 32.92 -15.97 -5.53
CA LYS A 100 33.67 -15.99 -4.26
C LYS A 100 33.59 -14.64 -3.56
N SER A 101 33.25 -14.63 -2.26
CA SER A 101 33.08 -13.40 -1.47
C SER A 101 33.96 -13.42 -0.22
N GLY A 102 34.99 -12.58 -0.18
CA GLY A 102 35.84 -12.42 1.01
C GLY A 102 35.08 -11.81 2.19
N THR A 103 33.99 -11.10 1.94
CA THR A 103 33.08 -10.59 2.98
C THR A 103 32.30 -11.73 3.65
N ALA A 104 31.93 -12.77 2.90
CA ALA A 104 31.26 -13.94 3.46
C ALA A 104 32.21 -14.76 4.35
N GLU A 105 33.46 -14.97 3.91
CA GLU A 105 34.49 -15.66 4.68
C GLU A 105 34.85 -14.92 5.97
N LEU A 106 35.02 -13.60 5.90
CA LEU A 106 35.27 -12.78 7.10
C LEU A 106 34.10 -12.87 8.10
N ARG A 107 32.86 -12.83 7.61
CA ARG A 107 31.68 -12.98 8.47
C ARG A 107 31.67 -14.34 9.17
N GLN A 108 32.03 -15.42 8.47
CA GLN A 108 32.15 -16.75 9.08
C GLN A 108 33.22 -16.75 10.19
N GLN A 109 34.42 -16.22 9.91
CA GLN A 109 35.50 -16.14 10.89
C GLN A 109 35.12 -15.30 12.13
N LEU A 110 34.39 -14.21 11.93
CA LEU A 110 33.92 -13.35 13.03
C LEU A 110 32.86 -14.03 13.90
N ARG A 111 31.91 -14.78 13.32
CA ARG A 111 30.96 -15.61 14.08
C ARG A 111 31.66 -16.70 14.91
N GLU A 112 32.72 -17.29 14.37
CA GLU A 112 33.50 -18.32 15.06
C GLU A 112 34.38 -17.73 16.18
N ALA A 113 34.83 -16.48 16.06
CA ALA A 113 35.75 -15.83 17.01
C ALA A 113 35.07 -15.06 18.17
N LYS A 114 33.81 -14.63 18.03
CA LYS A 114 33.04 -13.97 19.10
C LYS A 114 31.55 -14.36 19.02
N GLY A 115 30.97 -14.79 20.15
CA GLY A 115 29.53 -15.04 20.26
C GLY A 115 28.71 -13.78 19.96
N ASP A 116 27.83 -13.89 18.95
CA ASP A 116 26.67 -13.08 18.55
C ASP A 116 26.71 -11.52 18.58
N GLY A 117 27.84 -10.87 18.83
CA GLY A 117 27.81 -9.43 19.17
C GLY A 117 28.42 -8.42 18.19
N ALA A 118 29.12 -8.81 17.11
CA ALA A 118 30.02 -7.84 16.44
C ALA A 118 30.18 -7.94 14.91
N SER A 119 29.31 -8.65 14.18
CA SER A 119 29.53 -8.84 12.73
C SER A 119 28.25 -8.87 11.90
N GLU A 120 27.36 -7.91 12.11
CA GLU A 120 26.09 -7.85 11.38
C GLU A 120 26.03 -6.81 10.26
N GLU A 121 26.97 -5.86 10.16
CA GLU A 121 26.86 -4.73 9.22
C GLU A 121 27.31 -5.04 7.77
N LEU A 122 28.09 -6.10 7.53
CA LEU A 122 28.61 -6.42 6.20
C LEU A 122 27.48 -6.77 5.20
N ILE A 123 27.53 -6.30 3.96
CA ILE A 123 26.44 -6.41 2.97
C ILE A 123 26.68 -7.53 1.94
N GLY A 124 27.91 -7.68 1.44
CA GLY A 124 28.26 -8.59 0.34
C GLY A 124 28.23 -10.09 0.72
N GLN A 125 27.43 -10.90 0.01
CA GLN A 125 27.31 -12.36 0.29
C GLN A 125 27.65 -13.26 -0.91
N PHE A 126 27.26 -12.88 -2.14
CA PHE A 126 27.30 -13.78 -3.31
C PHE A 126 28.60 -13.77 -4.12
N GLY A 127 29.43 -12.72 -4.00
CA GLY A 127 30.70 -12.66 -4.73
C GLY A 127 30.56 -12.42 -6.24
N ILE A 128 29.46 -11.79 -6.66
CA ILE A 128 29.18 -11.50 -8.08
C ILE A 128 28.91 -10.01 -8.36
N GLY A 129 28.65 -9.21 -7.32
CA GLY A 129 28.21 -7.82 -7.47
C GLY A 129 29.21 -6.94 -8.22
N PHE A 130 30.52 -7.22 -8.10
CA PHE A 130 31.55 -6.52 -8.86
C PHE A 130 31.33 -6.59 -10.38
N TYR A 131 30.87 -7.73 -10.89
CA TYR A 131 30.71 -7.96 -12.34
C TYR A 131 29.47 -7.27 -12.93
N SER A 132 28.57 -6.73 -12.10
CA SER A 132 27.49 -5.84 -12.53
C SER A 132 28.02 -4.62 -13.30
N ALA A 133 29.26 -4.22 -13.04
CA ALA A 133 29.99 -3.18 -13.77
C ALA A 133 29.98 -3.37 -15.30
N PHE A 134 30.07 -4.62 -15.79
CA PHE A 134 30.09 -4.92 -17.22
C PHE A 134 28.73 -4.73 -17.91
N MET A 135 27.65 -4.50 -17.17
CA MET A 135 26.38 -4.06 -17.75
C MET A 135 26.53 -2.71 -18.44
N VAL A 136 27.30 -1.80 -17.82
CA VAL A 136 27.42 -0.39 -18.24
C VAL A 136 28.79 -0.04 -18.81
N ALA A 137 29.79 -0.92 -18.68
CA ALA A 137 31.17 -0.68 -19.11
C ALA A 137 31.67 -1.75 -20.09
N ASP A 138 32.48 -1.34 -21.07
CA ASP A 138 33.18 -2.24 -21.99
C ASP A 138 34.50 -2.76 -21.39
N LYS A 139 35.05 -2.01 -20.44
CA LYS A 139 36.30 -2.32 -19.76
C LYS A 139 36.21 -1.85 -18.32
N VAL A 140 36.70 -2.67 -17.40
CA VAL A 140 36.79 -2.36 -15.97
C VAL A 140 38.24 -2.47 -15.53
N GLU A 141 38.71 -1.43 -14.86
CA GLU A 141 40.02 -1.39 -14.22
C GLU A 141 39.84 -1.29 -12.71
N LEU A 142 40.60 -2.08 -11.96
CA LEU A 142 40.64 -2.04 -10.51
C LEU A 142 42.07 -1.79 -10.07
N LEU A 143 42.29 -0.73 -9.30
CA LEU A 143 43.56 -0.42 -8.65
C LEU A 143 43.35 -0.50 -7.14
N THR A 144 44.11 -1.35 -6.45
CA THR A 144 43.94 -1.56 -5.02
C THR A 144 45.26 -1.62 -4.28
N HIS A 145 45.29 -1.06 -3.09
CA HIS A 145 46.43 -1.05 -2.19
C HIS A 145 45.97 -1.35 -0.77
N LYS A 146 46.41 -2.51 -0.26
CA LYS A 146 46.01 -2.95 1.07
C LYS A 146 46.71 -2.15 2.17
N ALA A 147 45.92 -1.74 3.16
CA ALA A 147 46.43 -1.11 4.37
C ALA A 147 47.55 -1.95 5.02
N GLY A 148 48.72 -1.32 5.22
CA GLY A 148 49.88 -1.96 5.84
C GLY A 148 50.80 -2.72 4.88
N GLU A 149 50.44 -2.86 3.60
CA GLU A 149 51.28 -3.47 2.57
C GLU A 149 52.04 -2.40 1.78
N SER A 150 53.15 -2.77 1.12
CA SER A 150 53.96 -1.85 0.31
C SER A 150 53.63 -1.86 -1.18
N GLU A 151 53.01 -2.94 -1.68
CA GLU A 151 52.73 -3.13 -3.10
C GLU A 151 51.25 -2.90 -3.41
N ALA A 152 50.97 -2.19 -4.50
CA ALA A 152 49.63 -2.06 -5.05
C ALA A 152 49.43 -3.00 -6.24
N THR A 153 48.17 -3.35 -6.50
CA THR A 153 47.80 -4.26 -7.59
C THR A 153 46.84 -3.55 -8.53
N ARG A 154 47.13 -3.60 -9.84
CA ARG A 154 46.16 -3.25 -10.89
C ARG A 154 45.64 -4.52 -11.54
N TRP A 155 44.32 -4.55 -11.72
CA TRP A 155 43.58 -5.57 -12.42
C TRP A 155 42.77 -4.93 -13.55
N GLU A 156 42.69 -5.58 -14.70
CA GLU A 156 41.98 -5.07 -15.87
C GLU A 156 41.29 -6.20 -16.63
N SER A 157 40.05 -5.97 -17.07
CA SER A 157 39.31 -6.91 -17.91
C SER A 157 38.26 -6.23 -18.78
N SER A 158 37.97 -6.85 -19.94
CA SER A 158 36.84 -6.53 -20.83
C SER A 158 35.60 -7.41 -20.58
N GLY A 159 35.64 -8.31 -19.59
CA GLY A 159 34.52 -9.22 -19.31
C GLY A 159 34.45 -10.45 -20.23
N GLU A 160 35.40 -10.61 -21.17
CA GLU A 160 35.41 -11.71 -22.15
C GLU A 160 35.97 -13.05 -21.61
N GLY A 161 36.10 -13.19 -20.29
CA GLY A 161 36.57 -14.41 -19.61
C GLY A 161 38.06 -14.45 -19.27
N THR A 162 38.80 -13.37 -19.52
CA THR A 162 40.20 -13.21 -19.11
C THR A 162 40.44 -11.84 -18.49
N TYR A 163 41.49 -11.72 -17.67
CA TYR A 163 41.92 -10.46 -17.07
C TYR A 163 43.46 -10.40 -17.02
N THR A 164 43.99 -9.19 -16.89
CA THR A 164 45.42 -8.94 -16.63
C THR A 164 45.62 -8.43 -15.21
N ILE A 165 46.76 -8.77 -14.61
CA ILE A 165 47.14 -8.33 -13.26
C ILE A 165 48.60 -7.88 -13.26
N GLU A 166 48.87 -6.70 -12.70
CA GLU A 166 50.22 -6.15 -12.58
C GLU A 166 50.44 -5.50 -11.21
N SER A 167 51.68 -5.52 -10.72
CA SER A 167 52.08 -4.77 -9.53
C SER A 167 52.37 -3.33 -9.94
N VAL A 168 51.88 -2.38 -9.16
CA VAL A 168 52.04 -0.94 -9.39
C VAL A 168 52.74 -0.31 -8.19
N GLU A 169 53.70 0.58 -8.46
CA GLU A 169 54.33 1.41 -7.44
C GLU A 169 53.49 2.69 -7.24
N ASP A 170 53.34 3.13 -6.00
CA ASP A 170 52.64 4.38 -5.62
C ASP A 170 51.14 4.45 -5.99
N ALA A 171 50.31 3.59 -5.38
CA ALA A 171 48.86 3.77 -5.36
C ALA A 171 48.36 4.24 -3.98
N PRO A 172 47.26 5.01 -3.92
CA PRO A 172 46.63 5.36 -2.65
C PRO A 172 45.98 4.13 -2.01
N GLN A 173 45.96 4.09 -0.68
CA GLN A 173 45.27 3.06 0.10
C GLN A 173 43.81 2.91 -0.32
N GLY A 174 43.32 1.67 -0.32
CA GLY A 174 41.93 1.33 -0.61
C GLY A 174 41.78 0.77 -2.01
N THR A 175 40.64 1.00 -2.65
CA THR A 175 40.35 0.48 -4.00
C THR A 175 39.75 1.56 -4.88
N SER A 176 40.19 1.65 -6.12
CA SER A 176 39.57 2.45 -7.19
C SER A 176 39.09 1.51 -8.29
N VAL A 177 37.80 1.58 -8.62
CA VAL A 177 37.19 0.85 -9.73
C VAL A 177 36.79 1.84 -10.81
N THR A 178 37.50 1.81 -11.93
CA THR A 178 37.28 2.66 -13.09
C THR A 178 36.51 1.91 -14.16
N LEU A 179 35.37 2.46 -14.54
CA LEU A 179 34.47 1.94 -15.57
C LEU A 179 34.67 2.74 -16.85
N HIS A 180 35.06 2.08 -17.94
CA HIS A 180 35.04 2.66 -19.28
C HIS A 180 33.64 2.48 -19.86
N LEU A 181 32.83 3.53 -19.74
CA LEU A 181 31.38 3.46 -19.94
C LEU A 181 31.03 3.27 -21.41
N LYS A 182 30.06 2.41 -21.65
CA LYS A 182 29.38 2.27 -22.94
C LYS A 182 28.71 3.60 -23.32
N PRO A 183 28.47 3.85 -24.62
CA PRO A 183 27.62 4.96 -25.07
C PRO A 183 26.21 4.85 -24.49
N GLU A 184 25.49 5.98 -24.35
CA GLU A 184 24.07 5.90 -23.97
C GLU A 184 23.26 5.14 -25.03
N ASP A 185 22.30 4.36 -24.58
CA ASP A 185 21.37 3.61 -25.42
C ASP A 185 19.98 3.62 -24.77
N VAL A 186 19.07 4.40 -25.35
CA VAL A 186 17.72 4.57 -24.82
C VAL A 186 16.86 3.32 -25.04
N GLU A 187 17.11 2.54 -26.08
CA GLU A 187 16.34 1.31 -26.35
C GLU A 187 16.69 0.21 -25.34
N ASP A 188 17.92 0.24 -24.84
CA ASP A 188 18.50 -0.72 -23.90
C ASP A 188 18.52 -0.22 -22.44
N GLU A 189 17.83 0.88 -22.13
CA GLU A 189 17.79 1.53 -20.80
C GLU A 189 19.19 1.88 -20.23
N LEU A 190 20.17 2.12 -21.11
CA LEU A 190 21.53 2.47 -20.75
C LEU A 190 21.69 4.00 -20.75
N HIS A 191 21.67 4.60 -19.56
CA HIS A 191 21.72 6.04 -19.40
C HIS A 191 23.14 6.63 -19.57
N ASP A 192 23.22 7.94 -19.76
CA ASP A 192 24.50 8.65 -19.67
C ASP A 192 24.99 8.73 -18.21
N TYR A 193 25.78 7.73 -17.81
CA TYR A 193 26.42 7.68 -16.48
C TYR A 193 27.61 8.64 -16.33
N THR A 194 27.87 9.51 -17.31
CA THR A 194 28.74 10.69 -17.13
C THR A 194 27.96 11.93 -16.66
N SER A 195 26.64 11.83 -16.56
CA SER A 195 25.77 12.89 -16.07
C SER A 195 25.79 12.99 -14.54
N GLU A 196 26.21 14.15 -14.03
CA GLU A 196 26.17 14.50 -12.61
C GLU A 196 24.79 14.24 -12.00
N TRP A 197 23.73 14.68 -12.67
CA TRP A 197 22.35 14.53 -12.19
C TRP A 197 21.94 13.05 -12.07
N LYS A 198 22.33 12.22 -13.06
CA LYS A 198 22.02 10.79 -13.02
C LYS A 198 22.73 10.13 -11.84
N ILE A 199 24.03 10.38 -11.64
CA ILE A 199 24.78 9.82 -10.50
C ILE A 199 24.17 10.27 -9.17
N LYS A 200 23.87 11.56 -9.01
CA LYS A 200 23.20 12.08 -7.81
C LYS A 200 21.91 11.33 -7.51
N ASN A 201 21.06 11.13 -8.50
CA ASN A 201 19.82 10.38 -8.34
C ASN A 201 20.07 8.92 -7.96
N LEU A 202 21.04 8.25 -8.58
CA LEU A 202 21.36 6.86 -8.25
C LEU A 202 21.88 6.71 -6.83
N VAL A 203 22.77 7.60 -6.38
CA VAL A 203 23.27 7.60 -5.00
C VAL A 203 22.12 7.85 -4.04
N LYS A 204 21.24 8.82 -4.33
CA LYS A 204 20.04 9.08 -3.52
C LYS A 204 19.07 7.90 -3.47
N GLN A 205 18.88 7.21 -4.58
CA GLN A 205 17.95 6.09 -4.64
C GLN A 205 18.48 4.85 -3.92
N TYR A 206 19.75 4.49 -4.16
CA TYR A 206 20.29 3.19 -3.77
C TYR A 206 21.18 3.23 -2.53
N SER A 207 21.70 4.39 -2.16
CA SER A 207 22.82 4.51 -1.21
C SER A 207 22.72 5.71 -0.27
N ASP A 208 21.56 6.37 -0.17
CA ASP A 208 21.41 7.59 0.65
C ASP A 208 21.71 7.37 2.14
N PHE A 209 21.47 6.15 2.62
CA PHE A 209 21.56 5.79 4.05
C PHE A 209 22.79 4.95 4.40
N ILE A 210 23.72 4.79 3.46
CA ILE A 210 25.04 4.20 3.75
C ILE A 210 25.75 5.05 4.79
N ALA A 211 26.43 4.41 5.73
CA ALA A 211 27.00 5.07 6.92
C ALA A 211 28.19 5.99 6.60
N TRP A 212 28.86 5.75 5.47
CA TRP A 212 30.02 6.51 5.02
C TRP A 212 29.61 7.60 4.02
N PRO A 213 30.26 8.79 4.06
CA PRO A 213 30.00 9.85 3.11
C PRO A 213 30.39 9.42 1.69
N ILE A 214 29.49 9.65 0.74
CA ILE A 214 29.69 9.45 -0.69
C ILE A 214 29.86 10.82 -1.31
N ARG A 215 31.04 11.11 -1.85
CA ARG A 215 31.45 12.44 -2.31
C ARG A 215 31.63 12.45 -3.82
N MET A 216 31.39 13.59 -4.43
CA MET A 216 31.67 13.83 -5.85
C MET A 216 32.02 15.30 -6.05
N ASP A 217 32.98 15.57 -6.92
CA ASP A 217 33.30 16.92 -7.35
C ASP A 217 32.24 17.42 -8.35
N VAL A 218 31.63 18.57 -8.06
CA VAL A 218 30.53 19.14 -8.85
C VAL A 218 30.87 20.54 -9.34
N GLU A 219 30.43 20.85 -10.56
CA GLU A 219 30.59 22.18 -11.13
C GLU A 219 29.49 23.13 -10.63
N ARG A 220 29.88 24.15 -9.88
CA ARG A 220 28.96 25.21 -9.45
C ARG A 220 29.16 26.46 -10.29
N ARG A 221 28.09 26.88 -10.96
CA ARG A 221 28.06 28.14 -11.74
C ARG A 221 27.48 29.24 -10.88
N THR A 222 28.27 30.26 -10.60
CA THR A 222 27.82 31.46 -9.88
C THR A 222 27.59 32.59 -10.88
N PRO A 223 26.37 33.13 -11.00
CA PRO A 223 26.12 34.25 -11.89
C PRO A 223 26.92 35.47 -11.41
N PRO A 224 27.42 36.30 -12.35
CA PRO A 224 28.10 37.53 -12.02
C PRO A 224 27.17 38.46 -11.22
N PRO A 225 27.69 39.32 -10.33
CA PRO A 225 26.90 40.39 -9.71
C PRO A 225 26.26 41.27 -10.80
N ALA A 226 25.06 41.79 -10.52
CA ALA A 226 24.35 42.66 -11.47
C ALA A 226 25.23 43.86 -11.85
N PRO A 227 25.40 44.15 -13.15
CA PRO A 227 26.27 45.24 -13.59
C PRO A 227 25.74 46.59 -13.10
N GLU A 228 26.64 47.49 -12.68
CA GLU A 228 26.28 48.89 -12.40
C GLU A 228 25.92 49.61 -13.72
N GLU A 229 25.12 50.69 -13.64
CA GLU A 229 24.66 51.42 -14.84
C GLU A 229 25.85 51.88 -15.71
N GLY A 230 26.04 51.21 -16.85
CA GLY A 230 27.09 51.53 -17.83
C GLY A 230 28.22 50.50 -17.95
N GLU A 231 28.19 49.41 -17.17
CA GLU A 231 29.17 48.32 -17.25
C GLU A 231 28.66 47.10 -18.03
N GLU A 232 29.59 46.37 -18.66
CA GLU A 232 29.28 45.10 -19.34
C GLU A 232 28.99 43.99 -18.30
N PRO A 233 28.10 43.02 -18.60
CA PRO A 233 27.84 41.89 -17.71
C PRO A 233 29.15 41.13 -17.43
N GLY A 234 29.43 40.85 -16.16
CA GLY A 234 30.57 40.00 -15.77
C GLY A 234 30.45 38.57 -16.35
N GLU A 235 31.53 37.80 -16.28
CA GLU A 235 31.51 36.38 -16.69
C GLU A 235 31.02 35.48 -15.55
N GLU A 236 30.31 34.40 -15.88
CA GLU A 236 29.96 33.36 -14.92
C GLU A 236 31.23 32.68 -14.39
N THR A 237 31.34 32.55 -13.06
CA THR A 237 32.43 31.80 -12.45
C THR A 237 32.02 30.35 -12.24
N VAL A 238 32.82 29.42 -12.76
CA VAL A 238 32.67 27.97 -12.53
C VAL A 238 33.68 27.55 -11.47
N THR A 239 33.20 27.07 -10.32
CA THR A 239 34.03 26.48 -9.27
C THR A 239 33.74 24.99 -9.16
N ILE A 240 34.77 24.20 -8.84
CA ILE A 240 34.61 22.77 -8.52
C ILE A 240 34.56 22.66 -7.00
N GLU A 241 33.47 22.11 -6.48
CA GLU A 241 33.25 21.89 -5.06
C GLU A 241 33.00 20.40 -4.80
N THR A 242 33.61 19.82 -3.76
CA THR A 242 33.29 18.45 -3.35
C THR A 242 31.97 18.44 -2.57
N GLU A 243 30.96 17.75 -3.08
CA GLU A 243 29.64 17.62 -2.48
C GLU A 243 29.44 16.21 -1.91
N THR A 244 28.90 16.10 -0.68
CA THR A 244 28.43 14.82 -0.14
C THR A 244 27.02 14.53 -0.65
N LEU A 245 26.89 13.45 -1.41
CA LEU A 245 25.67 13.09 -2.13
C LEU A 245 24.64 12.38 -1.26
N ASN A 246 25.06 11.59 -0.27
CA ASN A 246 24.16 10.83 0.60
C ASN A 246 23.87 11.55 1.93
N SER A 247 22.70 11.29 2.52
CA SER A 247 22.31 11.90 3.81
C SER A 247 22.99 11.26 5.01
N MET A 248 23.32 9.97 4.94
CA MET A 248 23.81 9.12 6.04
C MET A 248 22.82 8.99 7.22
N LYS A 249 21.60 9.53 7.10
CA LYS A 249 20.63 9.62 8.20
C LYS A 249 19.61 8.49 8.14
N ALA A 250 20.00 7.30 8.57
CA ALA A 250 19.06 6.20 8.80
C ALA A 250 18.21 6.49 10.05
N LEU A 251 17.15 7.30 9.92
CA LEU A 251 16.33 7.73 11.06
C LEU A 251 15.71 6.55 11.83
N TRP A 252 15.35 5.47 11.13
CA TRP A 252 14.80 4.25 11.74
C TRP A 252 15.80 3.49 12.63
N ALA A 253 17.10 3.74 12.46
CA ALA A 253 18.16 3.13 13.25
C ALA A 253 18.48 3.92 14.53
N ARG A 254 18.05 5.18 14.62
CA ARG A 254 18.26 6.04 15.79
C ARG A 254 17.16 5.83 16.84
N PRO A 255 17.48 5.96 18.15
CA PRO A 255 16.46 6.00 19.19
C PRO A 255 15.44 7.11 18.93
N LYS A 256 14.15 6.86 19.20
CA LYS A 256 13.07 7.82 18.96
C LYS A 256 13.34 9.18 19.64
N ASP A 257 13.95 9.14 20.82
CA ASP A 257 14.22 10.31 21.67
C ASP A 257 15.34 11.20 21.10
N GLU A 258 16.13 10.69 20.15
CA GLU A 258 17.23 11.41 19.52
C GLU A 258 16.85 12.04 18.18
N VAL A 259 15.66 11.76 17.64
CA VAL A 259 15.20 12.25 16.33
C VAL A 259 14.11 13.30 16.55
N SER A 260 14.32 14.49 16.00
CA SER A 260 13.33 15.57 16.07
C SER A 260 12.11 15.32 15.16
N GLU A 261 10.98 15.96 15.46
CA GLU A 261 9.79 15.89 14.60
C GLU A 261 10.07 16.44 13.20
N GLU A 262 10.84 17.52 13.10
CA GLU A 262 11.26 18.11 11.83
C GLU A 262 12.08 17.13 10.98
N GLU A 263 12.98 16.35 11.60
CA GLU A 263 13.72 15.31 10.88
C GLU A 263 12.80 14.24 10.30
N TYR A 264 11.77 13.80 11.05
CA TYR A 264 10.78 12.85 10.54
C TYR A 264 9.95 13.43 9.39
N LYS A 265 9.54 14.71 9.50
CA LYS A 265 8.75 15.39 8.47
C LYS A 265 9.52 15.54 7.16
N GLU A 266 10.77 16.00 7.24
CA GLU A 266 11.63 16.13 6.05
C GLU A 266 11.93 14.77 5.43
N PHE A 267 12.15 13.74 6.25
CA PHE A 267 12.32 12.38 5.76
C PHE A 267 11.06 11.86 5.04
N TYR A 268 9.88 12.06 5.63
CA TYR A 268 8.61 11.71 5.01
C TYR A 268 8.43 12.38 3.65
N LYS A 269 8.63 13.70 3.57
CA LYS A 269 8.53 14.47 2.30
C LYS A 269 9.48 13.92 1.24
N HIS A 270 10.69 13.55 1.65
CA HIS A 270 11.69 12.96 0.76
C HIS A 270 11.23 11.61 0.20
N ILE A 271 10.82 10.66 1.06
CA ILE A 271 10.50 9.29 0.62
C ILE A 271 9.11 9.15 -0.02
N ALA A 272 8.15 10.00 0.36
CA ALA A 272 6.78 9.95 -0.13
C ALA A 272 6.55 10.89 -1.32
N HIS A 273 7.55 11.71 -1.68
CA HIS A 273 7.42 12.82 -2.62
C HIS A 273 6.24 13.75 -2.27
N ALA A 274 6.03 13.93 -0.98
CA ALA A 274 4.94 14.70 -0.41
C ALA A 274 5.40 16.14 -0.11
N TRP A 275 4.45 17.07 -0.16
CA TRP A 275 4.69 18.48 0.18
C TRP A 275 4.18 18.81 1.59
N ASP A 276 3.21 18.03 2.06
CA ASP A 276 2.58 18.09 3.36
C ASP A 276 3.34 17.28 4.42
N ASP A 277 2.97 17.51 5.68
CA ASP A 277 3.49 16.74 6.81
C ASP A 277 2.65 15.45 6.98
N PRO A 278 3.24 14.36 7.51
CA PRO A 278 2.50 13.15 7.81
C PRO A 278 1.53 13.40 8.98
N LEU A 279 0.39 12.71 8.97
CA LEU A 279 -0.55 12.71 10.08
C LEU A 279 0.02 11.96 11.29
N GLU A 280 0.78 10.90 11.05
CA GLU A 280 1.38 10.09 12.11
C GLU A 280 2.71 9.47 11.71
N VAL A 281 3.61 9.30 12.70
CA VAL A 281 4.91 8.65 12.56
C VAL A 281 4.95 7.37 13.41
N ILE A 282 5.13 6.23 12.75
CA ILE A 282 5.12 4.90 13.38
C ILE A 282 6.53 4.33 13.33
N ALA A 283 7.28 4.47 14.41
CA ALA A 283 8.55 3.79 14.61
C ALA A 283 8.34 2.44 15.32
N MET A 284 8.97 1.38 14.83
CA MET A 284 9.02 0.10 15.51
C MET A 284 10.33 -0.65 15.28
N LYS A 285 10.75 -1.39 16.30
CA LYS A 285 11.86 -2.34 16.25
C LYS A 285 11.33 -3.70 16.66
N ALA A 286 11.70 -4.73 15.91
CA ALA A 286 11.39 -6.10 16.23
C ALA A 286 12.70 -6.88 16.39
N GLU A 287 12.82 -7.59 17.51
CA GLU A 287 13.96 -8.44 17.86
C GLU A 287 13.48 -9.90 17.99
N GLY A 288 14.39 -10.87 17.92
CA GLY A 288 14.09 -12.29 18.09
C GLY A 288 14.21 -13.09 16.80
N THR A 289 13.19 -13.89 16.42
CA THR A 289 13.29 -14.79 15.25
C THR A 289 13.56 -14.07 13.92
N PHE A 290 13.10 -12.83 13.80
CA PHE A 290 13.35 -11.98 12.64
C PHE A 290 13.61 -10.57 13.14
N GLU A 291 14.79 -10.06 12.85
CA GLU A 291 15.19 -8.71 13.25
C GLU A 291 14.95 -7.70 12.14
N TYR A 292 14.20 -6.65 12.47
CA TYR A 292 13.96 -5.53 11.56
C TYR A 292 13.61 -4.26 12.31
N GLN A 293 13.87 -3.13 11.67
CA GLN A 293 13.42 -1.81 12.05
C GLN A 293 12.45 -1.30 11.00
N ALA A 294 11.41 -0.58 11.41
CA ALA A 294 10.49 0.06 10.48
C ALA A 294 10.15 1.46 10.96
N LEU A 295 10.08 2.37 10.00
CA LEU A 295 9.61 3.73 10.18
C LEU A 295 8.55 3.99 9.12
N LEU A 296 7.30 3.95 9.54
CA LEU A 296 6.13 4.14 8.69
C LEU A 296 5.47 5.47 8.97
N PHE A 297 4.70 5.95 8.00
CA PHE A 297 3.99 7.21 8.03
C PHE A 297 2.57 7.00 7.55
N ILE A 298 1.63 7.62 8.27
CA ILE A 298 0.27 7.82 7.77
C ILE A 298 0.26 9.21 7.11
N PRO A 299 0.05 9.33 5.78
CA PRO A 299 -0.10 10.62 5.12
C PRO A 299 -1.27 11.42 5.70
N SER A 300 -1.22 12.76 5.64
CA SER A 300 -2.37 13.60 6.02
C SER A 300 -3.40 13.74 4.88
N HIS A 301 -3.01 13.48 3.64
CA HIS A 301 -3.89 13.46 2.46
C HIS A 301 -3.76 12.16 1.67
N ALA A 302 -4.88 11.69 1.12
CA ALA A 302 -4.89 10.58 0.20
C ALA A 302 -4.20 10.97 -1.13
N PRO A 303 -3.32 10.12 -1.68
CA PRO A 303 -2.76 10.36 -2.99
C PRO A 303 -3.83 10.20 -4.08
N PHE A 304 -3.71 10.92 -5.20
CA PHE A 304 -4.70 10.92 -6.27
C PHE A 304 -4.93 9.54 -6.92
N ASP A 305 -3.93 8.67 -6.86
CA ASP A 305 -3.93 7.33 -7.42
C ASP A 305 -4.31 6.24 -6.39
N LEU A 306 -4.81 6.60 -5.20
CA LEU A 306 -5.16 5.66 -4.13
C LEU A 306 -6.10 4.51 -4.55
N PHE A 307 -6.98 4.76 -5.52
CA PHE A 307 -7.93 3.76 -6.06
C PHE A 307 -7.56 3.28 -7.47
N ASN A 308 -6.40 3.68 -7.98
CA ASN A 308 -5.91 3.20 -9.26
C ASN A 308 -5.27 1.81 -9.09
N ARG A 309 -5.71 0.85 -9.90
CA ARG A 309 -5.24 -0.53 -9.85
C ARG A 309 -3.76 -0.67 -10.22
N ASP A 310 -3.26 0.20 -11.11
CA ASP A 310 -1.89 0.13 -11.63
C ASP A 310 -0.91 1.04 -10.84
N ALA A 311 -1.37 1.63 -9.72
CA ALA A 311 -0.52 2.46 -8.88
C ALA A 311 0.59 1.62 -8.22
N LYS A 312 1.79 2.20 -8.16
CA LYS A 312 2.90 1.61 -7.41
C LYS A 312 2.66 1.81 -5.92
N ILE A 313 2.40 0.71 -5.22
CA ILE A 313 2.07 0.70 -3.80
C ILE A 313 3.12 -0.11 -3.02
N GLY A 314 3.36 0.29 -1.78
CA GLY A 314 4.25 -0.44 -0.89
C GLY A 314 5.12 0.47 -0.04
N VAL A 315 5.90 -0.20 0.81
CA VAL A 315 6.87 0.42 1.71
C VAL A 315 8.26 0.12 1.15
N GLN A 316 9.20 1.05 1.28
CA GLN A 316 10.55 0.81 0.81
C GLN A 316 11.21 -0.27 1.66
N LEU A 317 11.80 -1.27 1.03
CA LEU A 317 12.51 -2.35 1.70
C LEU A 317 14.02 -2.12 1.59
N TYR A 318 14.64 -2.15 2.76
CA TYR A 318 16.07 -2.14 2.95
C TYR A 318 16.51 -3.45 3.60
N VAL A 319 17.73 -3.86 3.28
CA VAL A 319 18.43 -4.91 4.03
C VAL A 319 19.79 -4.37 4.41
N LYS A 320 20.02 -4.24 5.72
CA LYS A 320 21.25 -3.65 6.27
C LYS A 320 21.51 -2.26 5.69
N ARG A 321 20.46 -1.42 5.67
CA ARG A 321 20.48 -0.05 5.10
C ARG A 321 20.75 0.04 3.60
N VAL A 322 20.81 -1.09 2.88
CA VAL A 322 20.91 -1.10 1.42
C VAL A 322 19.53 -1.22 0.80
N PHE A 323 19.23 -0.33 -0.13
CA PHE A 323 17.95 -0.32 -0.83
C PHE A 323 17.79 -1.58 -1.69
N ILE A 324 16.65 -2.26 -1.50
CA ILE A 324 16.28 -3.46 -2.26
C ILE A 324 15.18 -3.10 -3.26
N MET A 325 14.09 -2.51 -2.78
CA MET A 325 12.94 -2.11 -3.62
C MET A 325 12.14 -0.99 -2.98
N GLY A 326 11.54 -0.13 -3.82
CA GLY A 326 10.78 1.04 -3.36
C GLY A 326 9.33 0.73 -3.03
N ASP A 327 8.69 -0.13 -3.82
CA ASP A 327 7.27 -0.42 -3.76
C ASP A 327 7.03 -1.88 -3.33
N CYS A 328 7.42 -2.22 -2.10
CA CYS A 328 7.22 -3.58 -1.59
C CYS A 328 5.78 -3.76 -1.12
N ASP A 329 4.90 -4.15 -2.04
CA ASP A 329 3.49 -4.47 -1.77
C ASP A 329 3.32 -5.67 -0.81
N GLN A 330 4.30 -6.56 -0.74
CA GLN A 330 4.23 -7.73 0.15
C GLN A 330 4.35 -7.39 1.64
N LEU A 331 4.82 -6.19 1.99
CA LEU A 331 4.97 -5.76 3.38
C LEU A 331 3.70 -5.18 3.97
N MET A 332 2.77 -4.67 3.15
CA MET A 332 1.50 -4.09 3.58
C MET A 332 0.31 -4.79 2.90
N PRO A 333 -0.83 -4.97 3.57
CA PRO A 333 -2.04 -5.36 2.88
C PRO A 333 -2.59 -4.23 2.01
N GLU A 334 -3.35 -4.57 0.96
CA GLU A 334 -3.91 -3.59 0.02
C GLU A 334 -4.78 -2.52 0.69
N TYR A 335 -5.50 -2.86 1.77
CA TYR A 335 -6.32 -1.91 2.53
C TYR A 335 -5.50 -0.93 3.39
N LEU A 336 -4.17 -1.07 3.42
CA LEU A 336 -3.22 -0.14 4.03
C LEU A 336 -2.21 0.41 3.00
N ARG A 337 -2.53 0.34 1.69
CA ARG A 337 -1.65 0.79 0.59
C ARG A 337 -1.24 2.26 0.63
N PHE A 338 -1.91 3.08 1.43
CA PHE A 338 -1.56 4.49 1.66
C PHE A 338 -0.37 4.67 2.60
N ILE A 339 0.01 3.64 3.37
CA ILE A 339 1.16 3.72 4.28
C ILE A 339 2.44 3.91 3.49
N LYS A 340 3.21 4.93 3.86
CA LYS A 340 4.55 5.21 3.32
C LYS A 340 5.60 4.91 4.38
N GLY A 341 6.84 4.65 3.98
CA GLY A 341 7.89 4.40 4.96
C GLY A 341 9.01 3.52 4.46
N VAL A 342 9.77 3.04 5.42
CA VAL A 342 10.89 2.12 5.21
C VAL A 342 10.81 0.95 6.19
N VAL A 343 11.22 -0.22 5.73
CA VAL A 343 11.49 -1.41 6.55
C VAL A 343 12.92 -1.85 6.27
N ASP A 344 13.77 -1.89 7.30
CA ASP A 344 15.14 -2.36 7.22
C ASP A 344 15.28 -3.69 7.96
N ALA A 345 15.39 -4.78 7.20
CA ALA A 345 15.52 -6.13 7.72
C ALA A 345 16.99 -6.55 7.83
N GLN A 346 17.40 -7.13 8.95
CA GLN A 346 18.81 -7.54 9.16
C GLN A 346 19.11 -8.93 8.58
N ASP A 347 18.14 -9.84 8.66
CA ASP A 347 18.32 -11.27 8.34
C ASP A 347 17.54 -11.76 7.13
N LEU A 348 17.08 -10.85 6.27
CA LEU A 348 16.31 -11.26 5.10
C LEU A 348 17.20 -11.95 4.07
N SER A 349 16.82 -13.15 3.65
CA SER A 349 17.52 -13.89 2.60
C SER A 349 17.23 -13.23 1.25
N LEU A 350 18.23 -12.57 0.69
CA LEU A 350 18.11 -11.93 -0.61
C LEU A 350 18.29 -12.95 -1.74
N ASN A 351 17.62 -12.73 -2.86
CA ASN A 351 17.96 -13.41 -4.10
C ASN A 351 19.23 -12.78 -4.71
N VAL A 352 19.78 -13.43 -5.73
CA VAL A 352 21.03 -13.03 -6.38
C VAL A 352 20.94 -11.61 -6.98
N SER A 353 19.79 -11.25 -7.55
CA SER A 353 19.54 -9.91 -8.14
C SER A 353 19.30 -8.81 -7.12
N ARG A 354 18.91 -9.19 -5.89
CA ARG A 354 18.39 -8.31 -4.84
C ARG A 354 17.20 -7.45 -5.28
N GLU A 355 16.45 -7.88 -6.29
CA GLU A 355 15.31 -7.13 -6.88
C GLU A 355 13.97 -7.86 -6.72
N ILE A 356 13.99 -9.18 -6.48
CA ILE A 356 12.78 -9.99 -6.31
C ILE A 356 12.89 -10.76 -5.00
N LEU A 357 11.91 -10.59 -4.11
CA LEU A 357 11.86 -11.38 -2.90
C LEU A 357 11.51 -12.83 -3.25
N GLN A 358 12.34 -13.77 -2.82
CA GLN A 358 11.89 -15.16 -2.74
C GLN A 358 10.71 -15.18 -1.76
N GLN A 359 9.65 -15.95 -2.07
CA GLN A 359 8.44 -16.00 -1.24
C GLN A 359 8.79 -16.48 0.19
N ASP A 360 9.06 -15.51 1.06
CA ASP A 360 9.62 -15.77 2.37
C ASP A 360 8.52 -15.75 3.43
N ARG A 361 8.52 -16.78 4.27
CA ARG A 361 7.75 -16.83 5.52
C ARG A 361 8.04 -15.59 6.39
N GLN A 362 9.25 -15.04 6.30
CA GLN A 362 9.68 -13.83 6.99
C GLN A 362 8.89 -12.59 6.55
N ILE A 363 8.74 -12.33 5.25
CA ILE A 363 8.00 -11.16 4.75
C ILE A 363 6.55 -11.19 5.23
N ASN A 364 5.91 -12.36 5.18
CA ASN A 364 4.55 -12.53 5.70
C ASN A 364 4.45 -12.28 7.21
N ALA A 365 5.46 -12.70 7.99
CA ALA A 365 5.51 -12.44 9.43
C ALA A 365 5.71 -10.94 9.73
N ILE A 366 6.58 -10.27 8.97
CA ILE A 366 6.80 -8.82 9.05
C ILE A 366 5.49 -8.09 8.71
N ARG A 367 4.85 -8.41 7.58
CA ARG A 367 3.56 -7.84 7.16
C ARG A 367 2.50 -7.94 8.24
N ARG A 368 2.32 -9.12 8.86
CA ARG A 368 1.35 -9.31 9.94
C ARG A 368 1.64 -8.42 11.15
N ARG A 369 2.90 -8.28 11.56
CA ARG A 369 3.30 -7.43 12.69
C ARG A 369 3.10 -5.95 12.38
N LEU A 370 3.52 -5.51 11.20
CA LEU A 370 3.34 -4.13 10.76
C LEU A 370 1.85 -3.77 10.66
N THR A 371 1.03 -4.64 10.07
CA THR A 371 -0.44 -4.47 9.97
C THR A 371 -1.05 -4.26 11.35
N LYS A 372 -0.74 -5.13 12.31
CA LYS A 372 -1.22 -4.99 13.70
C LYS A 372 -0.76 -3.70 14.35
N LYS A 373 0.49 -3.28 14.12
CA LYS A 373 1.01 -2.02 14.67
C LYS A 373 0.29 -0.81 14.08
N VAL A 374 0.05 -0.78 12.77
CA VAL A 374 -0.68 0.30 12.09
C VAL A 374 -2.11 0.39 12.61
N LEU A 375 -2.85 -0.73 12.68
CA LEU A 375 -4.22 -0.73 13.22
C LEU A 375 -4.28 -0.29 14.69
N SER A 376 -3.30 -0.69 15.50
CA SER A 376 -3.18 -0.24 16.89
C SER A 376 -2.96 1.28 16.98
N VAL A 377 -2.09 1.84 16.14
CA VAL A 377 -1.86 3.29 16.09
C VAL A 377 -3.11 4.04 15.61
N ILE A 378 -3.82 3.52 14.61
CA ILE A 378 -5.10 4.12 14.19
C ILE A 378 -6.10 4.14 15.36
N LYS A 379 -6.14 3.08 16.18
CA LYS A 379 -6.99 3.03 17.38
C LYS A 379 -6.57 4.04 18.45
N GLU A 380 -5.26 4.25 18.62
CA GLU A 380 -4.70 5.27 19.52
C GLU A 380 -5.08 6.68 19.05
N ILE A 381 -4.90 6.99 17.76
CA ILE A 381 -5.34 8.28 17.17
C ILE A 381 -6.84 8.47 17.39
N GLN A 382 -7.66 7.43 17.15
CA GLN A 382 -9.12 7.49 17.38
C GLN A 382 -9.48 7.88 18.82
N THR A 383 -8.72 7.42 19.80
CA THR A 383 -9.03 7.59 21.23
C THR A 383 -8.44 8.88 21.79
N GLU A 384 -7.21 9.23 21.38
CA GLU A 384 -6.45 10.32 21.99
C GLU A 384 -6.47 11.61 21.15
N ARG A 385 -6.67 11.52 19.83
CA ARG A 385 -6.64 12.64 18.87
C ARG A 385 -7.80 12.56 17.86
N PRO A 386 -9.04 12.83 18.30
CA PRO A 386 -10.23 12.64 17.48
C PRO A 386 -10.27 13.48 16.19
N GLU A 387 -9.68 14.68 16.20
CA GLU A 387 -9.60 15.54 15.00
C GLU A 387 -8.65 14.97 13.94
N ASP A 388 -7.49 14.45 14.35
CA ASP A 388 -6.56 13.74 13.47
C ASP A 388 -7.22 12.47 12.93
N TYR A 389 -7.96 11.74 13.77
CA TYR A 389 -8.73 10.57 13.34
C TYR A 389 -9.81 10.92 12.32
N ARG A 390 -10.53 12.04 12.51
CA ARG A 390 -11.53 12.51 11.53
C ARG A 390 -10.87 12.80 10.17
N THR A 391 -9.68 13.40 10.19
CA THR A 391 -8.87 13.62 8.99
C THR A 391 -8.48 12.28 8.34
N PHE A 392 -7.91 11.35 9.12
CA PHE A 392 -7.58 10.00 8.66
C PHE A 392 -8.77 9.29 8.02
N TRP A 393 -9.92 9.27 8.72
CA TRP A 393 -11.09 8.53 8.28
C TRP A 393 -11.69 9.12 7.00
N THR A 394 -11.67 10.44 6.87
CA THR A 394 -12.12 11.15 5.65
C THR A 394 -11.26 10.78 4.45
N GLN A 395 -9.95 10.68 4.63
CA GLN A 395 -9.00 10.40 3.54
C GLN A 395 -8.93 8.91 3.18
N PHE A 396 -8.92 8.02 4.18
CA PHE A 396 -8.57 6.62 4.01
C PHE A 396 -9.65 5.61 4.39
N GLY A 397 -10.72 6.04 5.07
CA GLY A 397 -11.75 5.14 5.63
C GLY A 397 -12.36 4.19 4.60
N LYS A 398 -12.57 4.66 3.37
CA LYS A 398 -13.07 3.84 2.25
C LYS A 398 -12.15 2.66 1.91
N VAL A 399 -10.84 2.91 1.90
CA VAL A 399 -9.82 1.89 1.62
C VAL A 399 -9.67 0.95 2.81
N VAL A 400 -9.67 1.48 4.03
CA VAL A 400 -9.57 0.66 5.26
C VAL A 400 -10.72 -0.35 5.35
N LYS A 401 -11.93 0.05 4.96
CA LYS A 401 -13.10 -0.84 4.91
C LYS A 401 -12.93 -2.04 3.97
N GLU A 402 -12.08 -1.97 2.94
CA GLU A 402 -11.79 -3.11 2.07
C GLU A 402 -11.17 -4.28 2.86
N GLY A 403 -10.42 -3.96 3.93
CA GLY A 403 -9.85 -4.96 4.83
C GLY A 403 -10.89 -5.85 5.50
N LEU A 404 -12.13 -5.36 5.70
CA LEU A 404 -13.23 -6.14 6.29
C LEU A 404 -13.63 -7.35 5.44
N LEU A 405 -13.32 -7.32 4.14
CA LEU A 405 -13.57 -8.40 3.19
C LEU A 405 -12.41 -9.38 3.08
N SER A 406 -11.18 -8.87 3.11
CA SER A 406 -9.98 -9.64 2.75
C SER A 406 -9.17 -10.16 3.95
N ASP A 407 -9.29 -9.54 5.13
CA ASP A 407 -8.43 -9.81 6.28
C ASP A 407 -9.23 -10.25 7.51
N ILE A 408 -9.62 -11.53 7.50
CA ILE A 408 -10.41 -12.15 8.58
C ILE A 408 -9.67 -12.09 9.92
N ASP A 409 -8.34 -12.26 9.92
CA ASP A 409 -7.51 -12.27 11.13
C ASP A 409 -7.55 -10.91 11.87
N ASN A 410 -7.75 -9.81 11.14
CA ASN A 410 -7.82 -8.45 11.70
C ASN A 410 -9.22 -7.82 11.59
N GLN A 411 -10.24 -8.57 11.19
CA GLN A 411 -11.60 -8.04 10.94
C GLN A 411 -12.19 -7.34 12.16
N GLU A 412 -12.01 -7.89 13.36
CA GLU A 412 -12.49 -7.25 14.60
C GLU A 412 -11.77 -5.91 14.87
N ALA A 413 -10.45 -5.87 14.70
CA ALA A 413 -9.67 -4.64 14.90
C ALA A 413 -10.07 -3.57 13.88
N LEU A 414 -10.29 -3.96 12.62
CA LEU A 414 -10.79 -3.09 11.56
C LEU A 414 -12.16 -2.51 11.88
N LEU A 415 -13.10 -3.34 12.36
CA LEU A 415 -14.43 -2.86 12.80
C LEU A 415 -14.32 -1.84 13.95
N ARG A 416 -13.43 -2.10 14.93
CA ARG A 416 -13.23 -1.23 16.09
C ARG A 416 -12.60 0.13 15.76
N VAL A 417 -11.86 0.23 14.64
CA VAL A 417 -11.30 1.51 14.15
C VAL A 417 -12.15 2.13 13.05
N SER A 418 -13.27 1.50 12.67
CA SER A 418 -14.15 2.01 11.63
C SER A 418 -15.21 2.96 12.19
N SER A 419 -15.52 4.00 11.41
CA SER A 419 -16.59 4.95 11.70
C SER A 419 -17.59 5.05 10.56
N PHE A 420 -18.85 5.29 10.91
CA PHE A 420 -19.97 5.23 9.99
C PHE A 420 -20.89 6.42 10.24
N ALA A 421 -21.50 6.97 9.20
CA ALA A 421 -22.60 7.90 9.40
C ALA A 421 -23.77 7.16 10.08
N SER A 422 -24.53 7.83 10.94
CA SER A 422 -25.75 7.26 11.53
C SER A 422 -26.88 8.28 11.59
N THR A 423 -28.08 7.83 11.95
CA THR A 423 -29.23 8.70 12.20
C THR A 423 -29.10 9.53 13.47
N HIS A 424 -28.11 9.26 14.34
CA HIS A 424 -27.90 10.00 15.58
C HIS A 424 -27.32 11.40 15.33
N SER A 425 -26.45 11.56 14.33
CA SER A 425 -25.81 12.83 13.98
C SER A 425 -25.78 13.06 12.48
N GLU A 426 -25.96 14.31 12.06
CA GLU A 426 -25.89 14.71 10.65
C GLU A 426 -24.46 14.92 10.15
N GLU A 427 -23.56 15.32 11.04
CA GLU A 427 -22.19 15.73 10.70
C GLU A 427 -21.16 14.73 11.21
N GLU A 428 -21.35 14.23 12.44
CA GLU A 428 -20.37 13.39 13.11
C GLU A 428 -20.61 11.92 12.79
N PRO A 429 -19.59 11.19 12.29
CA PRO A 429 -19.66 9.75 12.19
C PRO A 429 -19.58 9.13 13.59
N THR A 430 -19.96 7.85 13.70
CA THR A 430 -19.90 7.09 14.93
C THR A 430 -19.24 5.75 14.73
N THR A 431 -18.58 5.25 15.77
CA THR A 431 -18.04 3.89 15.80
C THR A 431 -19.13 2.88 16.18
N LEU A 432 -18.88 1.59 15.91
CA LEU A 432 -19.80 0.54 16.38
C LEU A 432 -19.84 0.44 17.91
N ALA A 433 -18.73 0.72 18.61
CA ALA A 433 -18.70 0.72 20.07
C ALA A 433 -19.62 1.82 20.64
N GLU A 434 -19.51 3.03 20.12
CA GLU A 434 -20.37 4.16 20.48
C GLU A 434 -21.86 3.89 20.15
N TYR A 435 -22.15 3.25 19.00
CA TYR A 435 -23.50 2.79 18.69
C TYR A 435 -24.01 1.82 19.77
N VAL A 436 -23.19 0.84 20.15
CA VAL A 436 -23.54 -0.18 21.16
C VAL A 436 -23.81 0.47 22.53
N GLU A 437 -23.02 1.47 22.93
CA GLU A 437 -23.24 2.22 24.17
C GLU A 437 -24.58 2.97 24.19
N ARG A 438 -25.09 3.39 23.03
CA ARG A 438 -26.37 4.08 22.87
C ARG A 438 -27.54 3.16 22.52
N MET A 439 -27.33 1.85 22.43
CA MET A 439 -28.39 0.89 22.18
C MET A 439 -29.46 0.98 23.27
N LYS A 440 -30.72 0.84 22.85
CA LYS A 440 -31.85 0.82 23.79
C LYS A 440 -31.85 -0.43 24.66
N GLU A 441 -32.46 -0.33 25.83
CA GLU A 441 -32.73 -1.49 26.66
C GLU A 441 -33.57 -2.51 25.86
N GLY A 442 -33.16 -3.77 25.87
CA GLY A 442 -33.77 -4.84 25.08
C GLY A 442 -33.32 -4.93 23.61
N GLN A 443 -32.58 -3.94 23.09
CA GLN A 443 -32.07 -3.99 21.72
C GLN A 443 -30.93 -5.02 21.60
N THR A 444 -31.10 -5.97 20.68
CA THR A 444 -30.13 -7.05 20.42
C THR A 444 -29.36 -6.89 19.12
N GLN A 445 -29.84 -6.07 18.18
CA GLN A 445 -29.30 -5.92 16.83
C GLN A 445 -28.76 -4.52 16.57
N ILE A 446 -27.73 -4.43 15.72
CA ILE A 446 -27.21 -3.16 15.16
C ILE A 446 -27.90 -2.96 13.81
N PHE A 447 -28.69 -1.88 13.69
CA PHE A 447 -29.43 -1.61 12.46
C PHE A 447 -28.62 -0.79 11.47
N TYR A 448 -28.67 -1.16 10.19
CA TYR A 448 -28.00 -0.43 9.12
C TYR A 448 -28.84 -0.34 7.85
N ALA A 449 -28.56 0.68 7.03
CA ALA A 449 -29.11 0.89 5.71
C ALA A 449 -27.97 1.17 4.73
N THR A 450 -28.03 0.58 3.54
CA THR A 450 -27.07 0.80 2.45
C THR A 450 -27.72 1.57 1.30
N GLY A 451 -27.01 2.51 0.70
CA GLY A 451 -27.54 3.36 -0.37
C GLY A 451 -26.48 4.26 -1.00
N GLU A 452 -26.85 5.08 -1.99
CA GLU A 452 -25.87 5.88 -2.74
C GLU A 452 -25.55 7.22 -2.06
N SER A 453 -26.44 7.69 -1.18
CA SER A 453 -26.23 8.92 -0.43
C SER A 453 -26.98 8.94 0.89
N ARG A 454 -26.47 9.72 1.84
CA ARG A 454 -27.16 9.99 3.12
C ARG A 454 -28.57 10.54 2.88
N GLN A 455 -28.73 11.46 1.93
CA GLN A 455 -30.02 12.11 1.66
C GLN A 455 -31.08 11.11 1.21
N GLN A 456 -30.69 10.14 0.37
CA GLN A 456 -31.57 9.05 -0.04
C GLN A 456 -31.93 8.17 1.16
N LEU A 457 -30.95 7.76 1.95
CA LEU A 457 -31.17 6.86 3.08
C LEU A 457 -32.07 7.46 4.17
N VAL A 458 -31.83 8.69 4.58
CA VAL A 458 -32.62 9.37 5.62
C VAL A 458 -34.09 9.54 5.22
N LYS A 459 -34.37 9.62 3.91
CA LYS A 459 -35.73 9.71 3.35
C LYS A 459 -36.32 8.36 2.95
N SER A 460 -35.61 7.26 3.19
CA SER A 460 -36.08 5.94 2.81
C SER A 460 -37.27 5.52 3.68
N PRO A 461 -38.32 4.93 3.07
CA PRO A 461 -39.44 4.35 3.83
C PRO A 461 -39.00 3.31 4.87
N HIS A 462 -37.88 2.62 4.64
CA HIS A 462 -37.35 1.61 5.54
C HIS A 462 -36.92 2.16 6.91
N LEU A 463 -36.69 3.47 7.03
CA LEU A 463 -36.25 4.09 8.28
C LEU A 463 -37.42 4.63 9.13
N GLU A 464 -38.64 4.66 8.60
CA GLU A 464 -39.79 5.33 9.24
C GLU A 464 -40.09 4.79 10.65
N ALA A 465 -40.33 3.49 10.79
CA ALA A 465 -40.57 2.90 12.11
C ALA A 465 -39.37 2.96 13.03
N PHE A 466 -38.14 2.84 12.51
CA PHE A 466 -36.93 2.98 13.33
C PHE A 466 -36.83 4.38 13.90
N LYS A 467 -37.11 5.40 13.09
CA LYS A 467 -37.16 6.80 13.52
C LYS A 467 -38.28 7.05 14.51
N ALA A 468 -39.49 6.53 14.25
CA ALA A 468 -40.65 6.68 15.15
C ALA A 468 -40.40 6.03 16.51
N LYS A 469 -39.79 4.84 16.52
CA LYS A 469 -39.40 4.12 17.73
C LYS A 469 -38.05 4.58 18.29
N GLY A 470 -37.38 5.55 17.66
CA GLY A 470 -36.12 6.15 18.09
C GLY A 470 -34.89 5.22 18.07
N TYR A 471 -34.88 4.17 17.26
CA TYR A 471 -33.70 3.33 17.03
C TYR A 471 -32.67 4.05 16.15
N GLU A 472 -31.41 3.98 16.54
CA GLU A 472 -30.30 4.45 15.72
C GLU A 472 -30.08 3.49 14.54
N VAL A 473 -29.81 4.03 13.34
CA VAL A 473 -29.54 3.26 12.13
C VAL A 473 -28.25 3.79 11.50
N LEU A 474 -27.30 2.90 11.21
CA LEU A 474 -26.10 3.22 10.45
C LEU A 474 -26.44 3.48 8.98
N LEU A 475 -25.87 4.54 8.42
CA LEU A 475 -26.10 5.01 7.07
C LEU A 475 -24.84 4.75 6.24
N LEU A 476 -24.84 3.64 5.52
CA LEU A 476 -23.70 3.13 4.79
C LEU A 476 -23.79 3.51 3.32
N THR A 477 -22.79 4.24 2.82
CA THR A 477 -22.88 4.90 1.51
C THR A 477 -21.73 4.60 0.57
N ASP A 478 -20.68 3.94 1.05
CA ASP A 478 -19.58 3.55 0.18
C ASP A 478 -19.92 2.23 -0.54
N PRO A 479 -19.50 2.02 -1.80
CA PRO A 479 -19.76 0.77 -2.51
C PRO A 479 -19.26 -0.49 -1.78
N VAL A 480 -18.13 -0.38 -1.06
CA VAL A 480 -17.58 -1.46 -0.22
C VAL A 480 -18.53 -1.83 0.92
N ASP A 481 -19.36 -0.89 1.38
CA ASP A 481 -20.33 -1.13 2.45
C ASP A 481 -21.39 -2.14 2.08
N GLU A 482 -21.81 -2.16 0.81
CA GLU A 482 -22.80 -3.13 0.32
C GLU A 482 -22.28 -4.57 0.36
N VAL A 483 -20.95 -4.74 0.35
CA VAL A 483 -20.31 -6.05 0.30
C VAL A 483 -19.91 -6.53 1.70
N TRP A 484 -19.27 -5.68 2.50
CA TRP A 484 -18.69 -6.13 3.78
C TRP A 484 -19.76 -6.50 4.81
N VAL A 485 -20.91 -5.84 4.81
CA VAL A 485 -22.05 -6.19 5.69
C VAL A 485 -22.66 -7.56 5.37
N GLY A 486 -22.33 -8.14 4.21
CA GLY A 486 -22.69 -9.52 3.87
C GLY A 486 -21.69 -10.55 4.39
N THR A 487 -20.48 -10.13 4.76
CA THR A 487 -19.42 -10.99 5.31
C THR A 487 -19.34 -10.89 6.83
N VAL A 488 -19.45 -9.67 7.37
CA VAL A 488 -19.43 -9.40 8.81
C VAL A 488 -20.83 -9.59 9.37
N THR A 489 -21.00 -10.57 10.27
CA THR A 489 -22.32 -10.95 10.81
C THR A 489 -22.67 -10.24 12.11
N GLU A 490 -21.68 -9.92 12.95
CA GLU A 490 -21.88 -9.34 14.28
C GLU A 490 -20.72 -8.47 14.75
N PHE A 491 -20.99 -7.63 15.75
CA PHE A 491 -20.00 -6.85 16.48
C PHE A 491 -20.33 -6.90 17.98
N ASP A 492 -19.35 -7.25 18.83
CA ASP A 492 -19.55 -7.43 20.29
C ASP A 492 -20.78 -8.32 20.64
N GLY A 493 -20.97 -9.40 19.86
CA GLY A 493 -22.10 -10.33 20.00
C GLY A 493 -23.47 -9.79 19.58
N LYS A 494 -23.51 -8.60 18.96
CA LYS A 494 -24.72 -7.97 18.43
C LYS A 494 -24.78 -8.20 16.91
N PRO A 495 -25.78 -8.93 16.39
CA PRO A 495 -25.92 -9.15 14.95
C PRO A 495 -26.18 -7.84 14.19
N LEU A 496 -25.60 -7.71 13.00
CA LEU A 496 -25.91 -6.61 12.08
C LEU A 496 -27.17 -6.95 11.29
N GLN A 497 -28.17 -6.06 11.31
CA GLN A 497 -29.45 -6.25 10.63
C GLN A 497 -29.73 -5.09 9.66
N SER A 498 -29.94 -5.43 8.39
CA SER A 498 -30.37 -4.44 7.40
C SER A 498 -31.83 -4.05 7.62
N VAL A 499 -32.13 -2.76 7.55
CA VAL A 499 -33.51 -2.24 7.59
C VAL A 499 -34.31 -2.56 6.32
N ALA A 500 -33.63 -2.90 5.22
CA ALA A 500 -34.22 -3.16 3.90
C ALA A 500 -34.25 -4.66 3.52
N LYS A 501 -33.77 -5.55 4.41
CA LYS A 501 -33.80 -7.01 4.19
C LYS A 501 -34.61 -7.73 5.26
N GLY A 502 -35.38 -8.71 4.80
CA GLY A 502 -36.12 -9.63 5.66
C GLY A 502 -37.20 -8.95 6.51
N GLU A 503 -37.74 -9.72 7.45
CA GLU A 503 -38.60 -9.19 8.51
C GLU A 503 -37.73 -8.59 9.61
N VAL A 504 -38.08 -7.37 10.03
CA VAL A 504 -37.46 -6.74 11.19
C VAL A 504 -38.54 -6.58 12.23
N ASP A 505 -38.42 -7.34 13.31
CA ASP A 505 -39.33 -7.25 14.43
C ASP A 505 -38.92 -6.04 15.29
N LEU A 506 -39.72 -4.99 15.21
CA LEU A 506 -39.50 -3.76 15.97
C LEU A 506 -40.45 -3.66 17.17
N ASP A 507 -41.32 -4.64 17.36
CA ASP A 507 -42.38 -4.53 18.35
C ASP A 507 -41.87 -4.93 19.74
N SER A 508 -42.06 -4.03 20.68
CA SER A 508 -42.27 -4.44 22.06
C SER A 508 -43.65 -5.07 22.17
N GLU A 509 -43.88 -5.90 23.19
CA GLU A 509 -45.18 -6.53 23.50
C GLU A 509 -46.37 -5.56 23.65
N GLU A 510 -46.18 -4.23 23.48
CA GLU A 510 -47.13 -3.17 23.79
C GLU A 510 -47.86 -2.53 22.58
N ASP A 511 -47.41 -2.70 21.32
CA ASP A 511 -47.84 -1.81 20.22
C ASP A 511 -49.02 -2.28 19.34
N GLN A 512 -49.46 -3.54 19.42
CA GLN A 512 -50.72 -4.02 18.81
C GLN A 512 -50.98 -5.47 19.24
N SER A 513 -52.21 -5.81 19.65
CA SER A 513 -52.51 -7.20 19.98
C SER A 513 -52.44 -8.09 18.72
N GLU A 514 -51.96 -9.32 18.86
CA GLU A 514 -51.89 -10.30 17.77
C GLU A 514 -53.24 -10.47 17.04
N ALA A 515 -54.34 -10.32 17.79
CA ALA A 515 -55.70 -10.34 17.25
C ALA A 515 -56.01 -9.18 16.28
N GLU A 516 -55.52 -7.96 16.54
CA GLU A 516 -55.71 -6.80 15.64
C GLU A 516 -54.91 -6.96 14.35
N ARG A 517 -53.73 -7.59 14.42
CA ARG A 517 -52.93 -7.94 13.23
C ARG A 517 -53.65 -8.95 12.36
N GLU A 518 -54.17 -10.02 12.96
CA GLU A 518 -54.93 -11.02 12.22
C GLU A 518 -56.19 -10.44 11.56
N GLU A 519 -56.88 -9.53 12.23
CA GLU A 519 -58.07 -8.87 11.69
C GLU A 519 -57.71 -7.99 10.49
N ARG A 520 -56.68 -7.15 10.60
CA ARG A 520 -56.17 -6.35 9.47
C ARG A 520 -55.71 -7.23 8.31
N GLN A 521 -55.02 -8.33 8.60
CA GLN A 521 -54.58 -9.25 7.55
C GLN A 521 -55.76 -9.83 6.77
N LYS A 522 -56.87 -10.16 7.45
CA LYS A 522 -58.11 -10.60 6.82
C LYS A 522 -58.76 -9.48 6.00
N GLU A 523 -58.77 -8.26 6.52
CA GLU A 523 -59.39 -7.09 5.86
C GLU A 523 -58.69 -6.73 4.54
N PHE A 524 -57.38 -6.94 4.44
CA PHE A 524 -56.58 -6.64 3.25
C PHE A 524 -56.31 -7.87 2.35
N ALA A 525 -56.74 -9.07 2.73
CA ALA A 525 -56.40 -10.32 2.04
C ALA A 525 -56.69 -10.28 0.53
N ASP A 526 -57.87 -9.78 0.14
CA ASP A 526 -58.28 -9.69 -1.26
C ASP A 526 -57.39 -8.72 -2.06
N LEU A 527 -57.07 -7.54 -1.48
CA LEU A 527 -56.17 -6.57 -2.11
C LEU A 527 -54.75 -7.14 -2.27
N LEU A 528 -54.22 -7.82 -1.24
CA LEU A 528 -52.88 -8.39 -1.27
C LEU A 528 -52.76 -9.47 -2.35
N ALA A 529 -53.77 -10.34 -2.47
CA ALA A 529 -53.82 -11.37 -3.50
C ALA A 529 -53.88 -10.74 -4.91
N TRP A 530 -54.75 -9.76 -5.11
CA TRP A 530 -54.89 -9.06 -6.39
C TRP A 530 -53.62 -8.30 -6.79
N LEU A 531 -52.97 -7.59 -5.86
CA LEU A 531 -51.71 -6.89 -6.13
C LEU A 531 -50.60 -7.86 -6.50
N LYS A 532 -50.53 -9.02 -5.82
CA LYS A 532 -49.55 -10.07 -6.15
C LYS A 532 -49.74 -10.60 -7.57
N GLU A 533 -50.98 -10.77 -8.01
CA GLU A 533 -51.29 -11.21 -9.37
C GLU A 533 -50.97 -10.12 -10.40
N THR A 534 -51.47 -8.90 -10.16
CA THR A 534 -51.33 -7.74 -11.05
C THR A 534 -49.86 -7.35 -11.25
N LEU A 535 -49.06 -7.40 -10.19
CA LEU A 535 -47.64 -7.02 -10.20
C LEU A 535 -46.72 -8.24 -10.26
N SER A 536 -47.23 -9.41 -10.68
CA SER A 536 -46.51 -10.69 -10.61
C SER A 536 -45.19 -10.71 -11.37
N GLU A 537 -45.01 -9.88 -12.40
CA GLU A 537 -43.73 -9.69 -13.10
C GLU A 537 -42.67 -9.01 -12.23
N HIS A 538 -43.08 -8.15 -11.29
CA HIS A 538 -42.19 -7.30 -10.51
C HIS A 538 -42.00 -7.78 -9.05
N VAL A 539 -43.02 -8.40 -8.46
CA VAL A 539 -43.03 -8.80 -7.04
C VAL A 539 -43.34 -10.28 -6.90
N LYS A 540 -42.79 -10.94 -5.86
CA LYS A 540 -43.08 -12.34 -5.55
C LYS A 540 -44.13 -12.49 -4.45
N GLU A 541 -44.28 -11.46 -3.63
CA GLU A 541 -45.14 -11.45 -2.45
C GLU A 541 -45.59 -10.01 -2.17
N VAL A 542 -46.80 -9.88 -1.63
CA VAL A 542 -47.34 -8.61 -1.14
C VAL A 542 -47.89 -8.86 0.26
N ARG A 543 -47.50 -8.01 1.23
CA ARG A 543 -47.93 -8.14 2.63
C ARG A 543 -48.13 -6.78 3.30
N LEU A 544 -48.75 -6.78 4.47
CA LEU A 544 -48.84 -5.57 5.28
C LEU A 544 -47.50 -5.31 5.97
N SER A 545 -47.11 -4.03 6.01
CA SER A 545 -45.90 -3.60 6.68
C SER A 545 -46.12 -3.37 8.16
N THR A 546 -45.11 -3.71 8.96
CA THR A 546 -44.96 -3.29 10.35
C THR A 546 -44.01 -2.08 10.50
N ARG A 547 -43.33 -1.67 9.42
CA ARG A 547 -42.26 -0.65 9.46
C ARG A 547 -42.62 0.70 8.84
N LEU A 548 -43.74 0.78 8.11
CA LEU A 548 -44.18 2.01 7.43
C LEU A 548 -45.12 2.83 8.31
N THR A 549 -44.87 4.14 8.42
CA THR A 549 -45.74 5.10 9.11
C THR A 549 -46.40 6.06 8.15
N ASP A 550 -45.61 6.71 7.29
CA ASP A 550 -46.04 7.78 6.39
C ASP A 550 -46.07 7.32 4.93
N SER A 551 -45.16 6.45 4.51
CA SER A 551 -45.11 5.99 3.12
C SER A 551 -46.22 4.96 2.82
N PRO A 552 -46.75 4.93 1.57
CA PRO A 552 -47.78 3.98 1.19
C PRO A 552 -47.27 2.55 1.04
N ALA A 553 -46.03 2.38 0.56
CA ALA A 553 -45.44 1.08 0.28
C ALA A 553 -43.91 1.15 0.24
N CYS A 554 -43.26 0.00 0.42
CA CYS A 554 -41.83 -0.20 0.17
C CYS A 554 -41.57 -1.62 -0.37
N LEU A 555 -40.37 -1.83 -0.91
CA LEU A 555 -39.89 -3.10 -1.45
C LEU A 555 -38.80 -3.69 -0.55
N ILE A 556 -39.03 -4.91 -0.08
CA ILE A 556 -38.11 -5.65 0.78
C ILE A 556 -37.40 -6.73 -0.02
N THR A 557 -36.10 -6.82 0.20
CA THR A 557 -35.28 -7.93 -0.29
C THR A 557 -35.33 -9.07 0.72
N ASP A 558 -35.30 -10.33 0.29
CA ASP A 558 -35.19 -11.45 1.24
C ASP A 558 -33.92 -11.35 2.08
N ALA A 559 -33.93 -12.00 3.25
CA ALA A 559 -32.78 -12.08 4.13
C ALA A 559 -31.48 -12.50 3.39
N PHE A 560 -31.59 -13.47 2.47
CA PHE A 560 -30.48 -13.97 1.66
C PHE A 560 -30.47 -13.43 0.22
N GLY A 561 -31.36 -12.49 -0.11
CA GLY A 561 -31.49 -11.92 -1.44
C GLY A 561 -30.38 -10.90 -1.76
N MET A 562 -30.06 -10.78 -3.05
CA MET A 562 -29.20 -9.71 -3.56
C MET A 562 -29.97 -8.39 -3.57
N THR A 563 -29.39 -7.34 -2.98
CA THR A 563 -30.00 -6.01 -2.98
C THR A 563 -29.90 -5.36 -4.36
N PRO A 564 -30.72 -4.33 -4.64
CA PRO A 564 -30.56 -3.52 -5.84
C PRO A 564 -29.17 -2.89 -5.98
N ALA A 565 -28.57 -2.41 -4.88
CA ALA A 565 -27.24 -1.80 -4.89
C ALA A 565 -26.16 -2.83 -5.25
N LEU A 566 -26.20 -4.02 -4.65
CA LEU A 566 -25.27 -5.10 -4.97
C LEU A 566 -25.43 -5.54 -6.43
N ALA A 567 -26.67 -5.70 -6.91
CA ALA A 567 -26.94 -6.03 -8.31
C ALA A 567 -26.36 -4.98 -9.29
N ARG A 568 -26.38 -3.68 -8.95
CA ARG A 568 -25.73 -2.63 -9.75
C ARG A 568 -24.22 -2.80 -9.80
N ILE A 569 -23.59 -3.09 -8.67
CA ILE A 569 -22.13 -3.34 -8.60
C ILE A 569 -21.75 -4.50 -9.53
N TYR A 570 -22.45 -5.62 -9.47
CA TYR A 570 -22.18 -6.78 -10.35
C TYR A 570 -22.37 -6.44 -11.84
N ARG A 571 -23.43 -5.72 -12.21
CA ARG A 571 -23.65 -5.30 -13.61
C ARG A 571 -22.57 -4.34 -14.11
N ALA A 572 -22.13 -3.41 -13.26
CA ALA A 572 -21.02 -2.50 -13.59
C ALA A 572 -19.71 -3.26 -13.83
N SER A 573 -19.51 -4.39 -13.15
CA SER A 573 -18.41 -5.33 -13.38
C SER A 573 -18.62 -6.26 -14.58
N GLY A 574 -19.65 -6.04 -15.40
CA GLY A 574 -19.95 -6.83 -16.59
C GLY A 574 -20.58 -8.20 -16.32
N GLN A 575 -21.02 -8.48 -15.10
CA GLN A 575 -21.69 -9.74 -14.75
C GLN A 575 -23.20 -9.65 -15.03
N GLU A 576 -23.77 -10.72 -15.59
CA GLU A 576 -25.22 -10.85 -15.70
C GLU A 576 -25.83 -11.16 -14.33
N VAL A 577 -26.75 -10.31 -13.87
CA VAL A 577 -27.43 -10.47 -12.58
C VAL A 577 -28.92 -10.70 -12.82
N PRO A 578 -29.45 -11.88 -12.44
CA PRO A 578 -30.88 -12.13 -12.48
C PRO A 578 -31.66 -11.09 -11.68
N ILE A 579 -32.73 -10.54 -12.27
CA ILE A 579 -33.62 -9.64 -11.56
C ILE A 579 -34.43 -10.48 -10.56
N GLY A 580 -34.07 -10.41 -9.28
CA GLY A 580 -34.81 -11.07 -8.21
C GLY A 580 -36.12 -10.33 -7.90
N LYS A 581 -37.26 -11.03 -7.93
CA LYS A 581 -38.54 -10.49 -7.49
C LYS A 581 -38.51 -10.19 -5.98
N ARG A 582 -39.03 -9.03 -5.59
CA ARG A 582 -39.03 -8.52 -4.19
C ARG A 582 -40.40 -8.65 -3.53
N ILE A 583 -40.44 -8.39 -2.23
CA ILE A 583 -41.67 -8.35 -1.43
C ILE A 583 -42.17 -6.91 -1.41
N LEU A 584 -43.42 -6.65 -1.77
CA LEU A 584 -44.06 -5.34 -1.62
C LEU A 584 -44.76 -5.28 -0.25
N GLU A 585 -44.28 -4.43 0.64
CA GLU A 585 -44.97 -4.16 1.89
C GLU A 585 -45.86 -2.92 1.76
N LEU A 586 -47.09 -3.00 2.27
CA LEU A 586 -48.07 -1.92 2.21
C LEU A 586 -48.36 -1.35 3.60
N ASN A 587 -48.52 -0.03 3.69
CA ASN A 587 -48.97 0.63 4.91
C ASN A 587 -50.51 0.59 5.00
N PRO A 588 -51.11 -0.23 5.90
CA PRO A 588 -52.57 -0.34 5.99
C PRO A 588 -53.25 0.95 6.44
N ASN A 589 -52.52 1.90 7.05
CA ASN A 589 -53.06 3.17 7.52
C ASN A 589 -52.99 4.28 6.48
N HIS A 590 -52.26 4.08 5.37
CA HIS A 590 -52.06 5.14 4.39
C HIS A 590 -53.28 5.32 3.48
N ARG A 591 -53.65 6.58 3.21
CA ARG A 591 -54.85 6.95 2.41
C ARG A 591 -54.85 6.35 1.00
N LEU A 592 -53.69 6.26 0.36
CA LEU A 592 -53.57 5.64 -0.96
C LEU A 592 -53.89 4.14 -0.92
N VAL A 593 -53.46 3.44 0.13
CA VAL A 593 -53.65 1.98 0.25
C VAL A 593 -55.10 1.66 0.58
N THR A 594 -55.70 2.38 1.54
CA THR A 594 -57.12 2.23 1.86
C THR A 594 -58.02 2.65 0.70
N GLY A 595 -57.67 3.72 -0.02
CA GLY A 595 -58.36 4.15 -1.24
C GLY A 595 -58.26 3.12 -2.36
N LEU A 596 -57.08 2.51 -2.56
CA LEU A 596 -56.89 1.44 -3.55
C LEU A 596 -57.69 0.19 -3.20
N ARG A 597 -57.74 -0.18 -1.91
CA ARG A 597 -58.59 -1.28 -1.42
C ARG A 597 -60.06 -1.05 -1.76
N GLN A 598 -60.57 0.14 -1.45
CA GLN A 598 -61.98 0.48 -1.73
C GLN A 598 -62.25 0.49 -3.23
N ALA A 599 -61.37 1.10 -4.03
CA ALA A 599 -61.50 1.15 -5.48
C ALA A 599 -61.48 -0.24 -6.11
N HIS A 600 -60.64 -1.15 -5.61
CA HIS A 600 -60.62 -2.54 -6.05
C HIS A 600 -61.92 -3.28 -5.69
N HIS A 601 -62.45 -3.09 -4.48
CA HIS A 601 -63.71 -3.70 -4.07
C HIS A 601 -64.92 -3.19 -4.90
N GLU A 602 -64.95 -1.91 -5.25
CA GLU A 602 -66.07 -1.32 -6.00
C GLU A 602 -65.96 -1.46 -7.53
N ARG A 603 -64.73 -1.44 -8.06
CA ARG A 603 -64.45 -1.25 -9.49
C ARG A 603 -63.23 -2.06 -9.95
N SER A 604 -63.16 -3.34 -9.57
CA SER A 604 -62.03 -4.23 -9.90
C SER A 604 -61.73 -4.34 -11.40
N GLU A 605 -62.72 -4.18 -12.28
CA GLU A 605 -62.55 -4.24 -13.74
C GLU A 605 -62.11 -2.90 -14.38
N ASP A 606 -62.05 -1.79 -13.63
CA ASP A 606 -61.58 -0.50 -14.13
C ASP A 606 -60.06 -0.53 -14.35
N PRO A 607 -59.55 -0.38 -15.59
CA PRO A 607 -58.11 -0.39 -15.88
C PRO A 607 -57.33 0.60 -15.02
N ALA A 608 -57.96 1.71 -14.64
CA ALA A 608 -57.36 2.73 -13.83
C ALA A 608 -56.94 2.20 -12.44
N VAL A 609 -57.62 1.18 -11.89
CA VAL A 609 -57.25 0.57 -10.61
C VAL A 609 -55.91 -0.17 -10.73
N ALA A 610 -55.70 -0.91 -11.82
CA ALA A 610 -54.43 -1.57 -12.12
C ALA A 610 -53.30 -0.55 -12.39
N GLU A 611 -53.58 0.52 -13.15
CA GLU A 611 -52.63 1.62 -13.38
C GLU A 611 -52.17 2.27 -12.05
N THR A 612 -53.07 2.42 -11.09
CA THR A 612 -52.72 2.94 -9.75
C THR A 612 -51.81 1.98 -8.98
N ALA A 613 -52.02 0.66 -9.12
CA ALA A 613 -51.12 -0.33 -8.53
C ALA A 613 -49.71 -0.27 -9.13
N GLU A 614 -49.60 -0.06 -10.45
CA GLU A 614 -48.31 0.15 -11.12
C GLU A 614 -47.62 1.43 -10.64
N LEU A 615 -48.36 2.54 -10.51
CA LEU A 615 -47.84 3.79 -9.95
C LEU A 615 -47.40 3.63 -8.50
N LEU A 616 -48.15 2.88 -7.68
CA LEU A 616 -47.78 2.57 -6.30
C LEU A 616 -46.45 1.79 -6.24
N TYR A 617 -46.32 0.74 -7.05
CA TYR A 617 -45.07 0.00 -7.19
C TYR A 617 -43.91 0.88 -7.65
N GLY A 618 -44.11 1.66 -8.71
CA GLY A 618 -43.07 2.54 -9.26
C GLY A 618 -42.62 3.60 -8.26
N THR A 619 -43.55 4.14 -7.47
CA THR A 619 -43.22 5.09 -6.40
C THR A 619 -42.41 4.42 -5.29
N ALA A 620 -42.78 3.21 -4.87
CA ALA A 620 -42.01 2.44 -3.89
C ALA A 620 -40.60 2.10 -4.40
N LEU A 621 -40.48 1.74 -5.68
CA LEU A 621 -39.21 1.47 -6.33
C LEU A 621 -38.28 2.70 -6.35
N LEU A 622 -38.82 3.86 -6.71
CA LEU A 622 -38.08 5.12 -6.76
C LEU A 622 -37.68 5.62 -5.37
N ALA A 623 -38.53 5.45 -4.37
CA ALA A 623 -38.26 5.87 -2.98
C ALA A 623 -37.02 5.20 -2.38
N GLU A 624 -36.62 4.04 -2.92
CA GLU A 624 -35.43 3.30 -2.52
C GLU A 624 -34.23 3.52 -3.45
N GLY A 625 -34.36 4.39 -4.45
CA GLY A 625 -33.38 4.61 -5.51
C GLY A 625 -33.21 3.41 -6.45
N GLY A 626 -34.30 2.67 -6.67
CA GLY A 626 -34.40 1.73 -7.77
C GLY A 626 -34.53 2.42 -9.12
N VAL A 627 -34.28 1.67 -10.19
CA VAL A 627 -34.45 2.14 -11.58
C VAL A 627 -35.72 1.51 -12.14
N LEU A 628 -36.61 2.33 -12.69
CA LEU A 628 -37.82 1.87 -13.38
C LEU A 628 -37.43 1.12 -14.67
N GLU A 629 -38.08 -0.02 -14.91
CA GLU A 629 -37.90 -0.78 -16.17
C GLU A 629 -38.41 0.01 -17.38
N ASP A 630 -39.54 0.70 -17.23
CA ASP A 630 -40.11 1.61 -18.22
C ASP A 630 -40.44 2.97 -17.60
N PRO A 631 -39.47 3.91 -17.57
CA PRO A 631 -39.69 5.26 -17.05
C PRO A 631 -40.74 6.04 -17.86
N ALA A 632 -40.91 5.74 -19.16
CA ALA A 632 -41.82 6.45 -20.03
C ALA A 632 -43.28 6.09 -19.69
N ARG A 633 -43.57 4.79 -19.51
CA ARG A 633 -44.89 4.32 -19.04
C ARG A 633 -45.26 4.91 -17.69
N PHE A 634 -44.33 4.92 -16.72
CA PHE A 634 -44.60 5.52 -15.41
C PHE A 634 -44.96 7.00 -15.53
N ALA A 635 -44.22 7.76 -16.35
CA ALA A 635 -44.49 9.18 -16.58
C ALA A 635 -45.83 9.42 -17.30
N GLU A 636 -46.17 8.59 -18.29
CA GLU A 636 -47.45 8.65 -19.01
C GLU A 636 -48.62 8.40 -18.05
N LEU A 637 -48.58 7.31 -17.27
CA LEU A 637 -49.61 7.00 -16.28
C LEU A 637 -49.77 8.11 -15.24
N LEU A 638 -48.65 8.67 -14.77
CA LEU A 638 -48.67 9.78 -13.81
C LEU A 638 -49.30 11.04 -14.42
N ALA A 639 -48.91 11.41 -15.64
CA ALA A 639 -49.44 12.57 -16.35
C ALA A 639 -50.93 12.44 -16.62
N ASP A 640 -51.38 11.28 -17.10
CA ASP A 640 -52.79 10.98 -17.35
C ASP A 640 -53.61 11.05 -16.06
N ARG A 641 -53.07 10.53 -14.95
CA ARG A 641 -53.71 10.63 -13.63
C ARG A 641 -53.85 12.07 -13.17
N LEU A 642 -52.78 12.86 -13.26
CA LEU A 642 -52.81 14.27 -12.89
C LEU A 642 -53.77 15.06 -13.78
N ALA A 643 -53.80 14.82 -15.09
CA ALA A 643 -54.70 15.49 -16.03
C ALA A 643 -56.18 15.27 -15.70
N ARG A 644 -56.56 14.12 -15.12
CA ARG A 644 -57.94 13.86 -14.67
C ARG A 644 -58.31 14.56 -13.36
N THR A 645 -57.34 15.18 -12.67
CA THR A 645 -57.55 15.89 -11.40
C THR A 645 -57.61 17.42 -11.54
N VAL A 646 -57.22 17.95 -12.71
CA VAL A 646 -57.33 19.37 -13.09
C VAL A 646 -58.54 19.54 -13.99
#